data_AF-A0A7S0HDT3-F1
#
_entry.id   AF-A0A7S0HDT3-F1
#
_cell.length_a   1.000
_cell.length_b   1.000
_cell.length_c   1.000
_cell.angle_alpha   90.00
_cell.angle_beta   90.00
_cell.angle_gamma   90.00
#
_symmetry.space_group_name_H-M   'P 1'
#
loop_
_entity.id
_entity.type
_entity.pdbx_description
1 polymer ?
#
loop_
_entity_poly.entity_id
_entity_poly.type
_entity_poly.pdbx_seq_one_letter_code
_entity_poly.pdbx_strand_id
1 'polypeptide(L)'
;MVKMPTSKFYSFLAFMLLVPCTAAVNETCSDMPPAAVNCPVLRMTPSALWNQYQYFDWKLGDNWPGNSFFQQNYDIPPSDRPCISNPSTCSGPSDYTCKRGIESLTAMNVKRRMYEVKPGSPAVCGHGNREFSFFVRPGDSVQDLIILFAAGGICWDAASCSGVTGLMSIDAMNSQYYKERYASVPVDMKRTLRDNDPGLKTGLLDAWSVGLDFLTWSLVVIPDCTGDMHIGNQTRAMNHGTSSCYTVHHKGAVNTGLALKWVLDNFKNLKRLLLVGSYQEANAKAYGAHGVIFWAKYLQEQMPSTVVRTVVDSSMGIAGPWFKQFMTHDIWGTANAVVPTATGAGAQDNLLPPPHEWAIWSDDVSSYYRWVTQRRPSLAFADVSSTEDDVQKSFFIMTGGMSQDCCNNGCGCSTQVVRDSRNGQLDWTKTRKVQILRRNKYIPNNYRSWMISTTNTHGLLVSQEFITVCPKLGLEDFVCPQQYVLQAWTYSFANAKIMYNSEGSPIATTFLGTSYDERNFGYGTCLGCLSGVLGSGEYDELCNVTIYDDDTLRTVATRYNSNWVSLWALNGGETPDEQLSGRLLRFAHEYRMEPGESIDDVAKRFGVTVPEVVYHNYNLMTHIDNPVNLLAGDVVCIVSRVADAVDAGGSPICMPRIRR
;
A
#
# COMPACT_ATOMS: atom_id res chain seq x y z
N MET A 1 -53.28 48.95 -7.28
CA MET A 1 -53.52 49.49 -8.63
C MET A 1 -52.27 49.26 -9.46
N VAL A 2 -52.45 48.64 -10.62
CA VAL A 2 -51.43 48.44 -11.66
C VAL A 2 -50.77 49.77 -12.03
N LYS A 3 -49.44 49.80 -12.13
CA LYS A 3 -48.70 50.74 -12.98
C LYS A 3 -47.29 50.20 -13.32
N MET A 4 -47.17 49.65 -14.53
CA MET A 4 -45.97 49.76 -15.40
C MET A 4 -45.74 51.27 -15.73
N PRO A 5 -44.57 51.77 -16.23
CA PRO A 5 -43.74 51.13 -17.27
C PRO A 5 -42.21 51.47 -17.38
N THR A 6 -41.53 50.71 -18.24
CA THR A 6 -40.46 51.04 -19.23
C THR A 6 -39.19 51.88 -18.91
N SER A 7 -38.04 51.19 -19.03
CA SER A 7 -36.83 51.48 -19.85
C SER A 7 -36.04 52.79 -19.74
N LYS A 8 -34.72 52.70 -19.45
CA LYS A 8 -33.55 52.94 -20.36
C LYS A 8 -32.23 53.30 -19.62
N PHE A 9 -31.13 52.71 -20.12
CA PHE A 9 -29.75 53.25 -20.33
C PHE A 9 -28.66 53.29 -19.20
N TYR A 10 -27.55 52.60 -19.51
CA TYR A 10 -26.10 52.87 -19.35
C TYR A 10 -25.36 52.88 -17.99
N SER A 11 -24.39 51.94 -17.91
CA SER A 11 -22.96 52.08 -17.58
C SER A 11 -22.42 52.53 -16.20
N PHE A 12 -21.52 51.67 -15.70
CA PHE A 12 -20.25 51.94 -14.99
C PHE A 12 -20.22 52.24 -13.47
N LEU A 13 -19.55 51.31 -12.77
CA LEU A 13 -18.66 51.40 -11.61
C LEU A 13 -19.16 51.85 -10.21
N ALA A 14 -18.62 51.12 -9.23
CA ALA A 14 -18.26 51.49 -7.85
C ALA A 14 -19.14 50.95 -6.70
N PHE A 15 -18.41 50.16 -5.90
CA PHE A 15 -18.63 49.59 -4.57
C PHE A 15 -19.33 50.44 -3.49
N MET A 16 -19.86 49.68 -2.53
CA MET A 16 -20.15 49.96 -1.11
C MET A 16 -21.58 50.38 -0.68
N LEU A 17 -22.18 49.42 0.04
CA LEU A 17 -22.92 49.53 1.31
C LEU A 17 -24.21 50.37 1.34
N LEU A 18 -25.35 49.69 1.53
CA LEU A 18 -26.27 49.83 2.67
C LEU A 18 -27.55 49.02 2.42
N VAL A 19 -27.81 48.04 3.30
CA VAL A 19 -29.12 47.38 3.46
C VAL A 19 -29.94 48.22 4.46
N PRO A 20 -31.26 48.39 4.23
CA PRO A 20 -32.22 47.95 5.23
C PRO A 20 -33.36 47.16 4.57
N CYS A 21 -33.54 45.88 4.93
CA CYS A 21 -34.42 45.43 6.01
C CYS A 21 -35.88 45.86 5.86
N THR A 22 -36.71 44.95 5.34
CA THR A 22 -38.05 44.69 5.92
C THR A 22 -38.42 43.21 5.77
N ALA A 23 -38.84 42.64 6.90
CA ALA A 23 -39.66 41.44 7.10
C ALA A 23 -39.00 40.05 6.98
N ALA A 24 -38.43 39.62 8.12
CA ALA A 24 -38.44 38.24 8.60
C ALA A 24 -39.89 37.83 9.02
N VAL A 25 -40.29 36.59 9.29
CA VAL A 25 -39.59 35.39 9.78
C VAL A 25 -40.47 34.16 9.48
N ASN A 26 -39.91 33.06 8.98
CA ASN A 26 -39.94 31.71 9.58
C ASN A 26 -39.57 30.61 8.55
N GLU A 27 -38.27 30.48 8.27
CA GLU A 27 -37.65 29.21 7.86
C GLU A 27 -36.27 29.14 8.51
N THR A 28 -36.04 28.10 9.31
CA THR A 28 -34.74 27.77 9.89
C THR A 28 -33.89 27.08 8.84
N CYS A 29 -33.08 27.85 8.11
CA CYS A 29 -31.89 27.39 7.39
C CYS A 29 -30.65 27.92 8.10
N SER A 30 -30.07 27.10 8.98
CA SER A 30 -28.70 27.28 9.46
C SER A 30 -27.77 26.47 8.56
N ASP A 31 -27.49 27.01 7.37
CA ASP A 31 -26.40 26.57 6.48
C ASP A 31 -25.72 27.81 5.89
N MET A 32 -24.79 28.39 6.65
CA MET A 32 -23.71 29.19 6.06
C MET A 32 -22.46 28.29 6.05
N PRO A 33 -21.83 28.03 4.89
CA PRO A 33 -20.53 27.37 4.90
C PRO A 33 -19.56 28.25 5.69
N PRO A 34 -18.75 27.68 6.62
CA PRO A 34 -17.72 28.46 7.27
C PRO A 34 -16.80 29.02 6.19
N ALA A 35 -16.52 30.32 6.27
CA ALA A 35 -15.62 31.03 5.36
C ALA A 35 -14.37 30.18 5.14
N ALA A 36 -14.03 29.91 3.87
CA ALA A 36 -12.86 29.10 3.52
C ALA A 36 -11.62 29.67 4.22
N VAL A 37 -11.19 29.03 5.30
CA VAL A 37 -9.95 29.40 5.99
C VAL A 37 -8.83 29.10 5.00
N ASN A 38 -8.24 30.16 4.46
CA ASN A 38 -7.07 30.03 3.60
C ASN A 38 -5.91 29.58 4.49
N CYS A 39 -5.45 28.34 4.31
CA CYS A 39 -4.39 27.75 5.13
C CYS A 39 -3.04 27.88 4.42
N PRO A 40 -2.23 28.90 4.72
CA PRO A 40 -0.85 28.93 4.27
C PRO A 40 -0.03 27.88 5.02
N VAL A 41 1.01 27.34 4.39
CA VAL A 41 2.02 26.51 5.06
C VAL A 41 2.63 27.29 6.22
N LEU A 42 2.31 26.88 7.45
CA LEU A 42 2.75 27.56 8.65
C LEU A 42 4.21 27.18 8.94
N ARG A 43 5.07 28.20 9.05
CA ARG A 43 6.45 28.04 9.51
C ARG A 43 6.43 27.71 11.00
N MET A 44 6.82 26.50 11.38
CA MET A 44 7.01 26.16 12.78
C MET A 44 8.35 26.73 13.25
N THR A 45 8.35 27.93 13.83
CA THR A 45 9.48 28.40 14.63
C THR A 45 9.53 27.56 15.90
N PRO A 46 10.73 27.11 16.37
CA PRO A 46 10.84 26.27 17.55
C PRO A 46 9.94 26.76 18.69
N SER A 47 9.97 28.04 19.04
CA SER A 47 9.35 28.66 20.23
C SER A 47 7.83 28.53 20.43
N ALA A 48 7.01 28.27 19.41
CA ALA A 48 5.55 28.46 19.53
C ALA A 48 4.79 27.39 20.35
N LEU A 49 5.43 26.24 20.64
CA LEU A 49 4.83 25.12 21.40
C LEU A 49 5.57 24.79 22.72
N TRP A 50 6.63 25.51 23.07
CA TRP A 50 7.52 25.14 24.20
C TRP A 50 6.93 25.36 25.59
N ASN A 51 5.88 26.17 25.72
CA ASN A 51 5.45 26.64 27.04
C ASN A 51 4.49 25.69 27.80
N GLN A 52 4.14 24.51 27.26
CA GLN A 52 3.14 23.65 27.89
C GLN A 52 3.62 22.24 28.32
N TYR A 53 4.84 21.82 27.98
CA TYR A 53 5.33 20.47 28.33
C TYR A 53 6.80 20.49 28.78
N GLN A 54 7.02 20.52 30.09
CA GLN A 54 8.32 20.64 30.78
C GLN A 54 9.17 19.34 30.84
N TYR A 55 9.03 18.41 29.90
CA TYR A 55 9.85 17.20 29.89
C TYR A 55 10.56 17.08 28.55
N PHE A 56 11.90 17.10 28.59
CA PHE A 56 12.90 17.07 27.51
C PHE A 56 13.58 18.42 27.20
N ASP A 57 14.42 18.86 28.16
CA ASP A 57 15.41 19.91 27.97
C ASP A 57 16.64 19.35 27.22
N TRP A 58 16.80 19.70 25.94
CA TRP A 58 18.07 19.54 25.20
C TRP A 58 18.59 20.92 24.79
N LYS A 59 19.02 21.73 25.76
CA LYS A 59 19.82 22.94 25.47
C LYS A 59 21.24 22.56 25.03
N LEU A 60 21.56 22.67 23.73
CA LEU A 60 22.94 22.82 23.27
C LEU A 60 23.04 23.73 22.02
N GLY A 61 23.39 24.99 22.27
CA GLY A 61 24.35 25.80 21.50
C GLY A 61 24.07 26.09 20.03
N ASP A 62 23.49 27.27 19.78
CA ASP A 62 23.55 27.97 18.49
C ASP A 62 25.02 28.24 18.11
N ASN A 63 25.42 27.77 16.91
CA ASN A 63 26.47 28.31 16.01
C ASN A 63 27.21 27.20 15.26
N TRP A 64 26.65 26.71 14.14
CA TRP A 64 27.45 26.20 13.01
C TRP A 64 26.60 26.21 11.72
N PRO A 65 27.21 26.41 10.52
CA PRO A 65 26.45 26.54 9.29
C PRO A 65 25.76 25.21 9.01
N GLY A 66 24.44 25.26 8.85
CA GLY A 66 23.66 24.09 8.44
C GLY A 66 24.34 23.41 7.26
N ASN A 67 24.48 22.09 7.32
CA ASN A 67 25.20 21.30 6.33
C ASN A 67 24.55 21.50 4.95
N SER A 68 25.03 22.49 4.20
CA SER A 68 24.40 23.03 3.00
C SER A 68 24.39 22.04 1.84
N PHE A 69 25.23 21.01 1.92
CA PHE A 69 25.35 19.95 0.92
C PHE A 69 24.12 19.03 0.85
N PHE A 70 23.43 18.81 1.98
CA PHE A 70 22.24 17.93 2.01
C PHE A 70 20.93 18.66 1.70
N GLN A 71 20.84 19.95 2.01
CA GLN A 71 19.71 20.79 1.57
C GLN A 71 19.66 20.91 0.04
N GLN A 72 20.82 20.83 -0.64
CA GLN A 72 20.93 20.87 -2.09
C GLN A 72 20.50 19.57 -2.78
N ASN A 73 20.62 18.41 -2.13
CA ASN A 73 20.28 17.12 -2.77
C ASN A 73 18.77 16.83 -2.81
N TYR A 74 17.96 17.48 -1.97
CA TYR A 74 16.49 17.27 -1.88
C TYR A 74 15.66 18.52 -2.24
N ASP A 75 16.28 19.62 -2.70
CA ASP A 75 15.63 20.88 -3.10
C ASP A 75 14.41 21.30 -2.25
N ILE A 76 14.57 21.29 -0.92
CA ILE A 76 13.45 21.51 0.00
C ILE A 76 13.13 23.02 0.11
N PRO A 77 11.92 23.47 -0.26
CA PRO A 77 11.53 24.88 -0.17
C PRO A 77 11.64 25.42 1.26
N PRO A 78 11.99 26.72 1.46
CA PRO A 78 12.09 27.32 2.80
C PRO A 78 10.81 27.24 3.66
N SER A 79 9.63 27.13 3.05
CA SER A 79 8.34 26.91 3.75
C SER A 79 8.22 25.50 4.35
N ASP A 80 8.98 24.55 3.82
CA ASP A 80 8.87 23.12 4.10
C ASP A 80 10.02 22.65 5.00
N ARG A 81 10.85 23.59 5.48
CA ARG A 81 11.98 23.32 6.37
C ARG A 81 11.46 23.03 7.79
N PRO A 82 11.62 21.79 8.27
CA PRO A 82 11.13 21.39 9.57
C PRO A 82 12.03 21.90 10.72
N CYS A 83 11.69 21.52 11.96
CA CYS A 83 12.50 21.77 13.15
C CYS A 83 13.99 21.48 12.89
N ILE A 84 14.86 22.40 13.36
CA ILE A 84 16.32 22.25 13.21
C ILE A 84 16.76 21.12 14.14
N SER A 85 17.18 20.02 13.53
CA SER A 85 17.62 18.80 14.19
C SER A 85 19.09 18.54 13.94
N ASN A 86 19.84 18.22 15.00
CA ASN A 86 21.27 17.97 14.91
C ASN A 86 21.56 16.47 14.77
N PRO A 87 22.51 16.07 13.91
CA PRO A 87 22.92 14.68 13.82
C PRO A 87 23.48 14.20 15.16
N SER A 88 23.04 13.03 15.60
CA SER A 88 23.50 12.41 16.86
C SER A 88 23.31 10.90 16.86
N THR A 89 24.09 10.21 17.69
CA THR A 89 23.94 8.78 17.97
C THR A 89 23.75 8.60 19.46
N CYS A 90 22.70 7.87 19.84
CA CYS A 90 22.36 7.60 21.22
C CYS A 90 22.41 6.11 21.54
N SER A 91 22.72 5.78 22.80
CA SER A 91 22.77 4.40 23.30
C SER A 91 22.26 4.32 24.75
N GLY A 92 21.49 3.29 25.12
CA GLY A 92 21.00 2.96 26.49
C GLY A 92 20.92 1.42 26.69
N PRO A 93 20.47 0.83 27.84
CA PRO A 93 19.44 1.35 28.75
C PRO A 93 19.89 2.02 30.05
N SER A 94 21.00 1.62 30.69
CA SER A 94 21.41 2.20 31.98
C SER A 94 22.00 3.62 31.91
N ASP A 95 22.35 4.07 30.70
CA ASP A 95 23.12 5.28 30.43
C ASP A 95 22.68 5.95 29.11
N TYR A 96 21.36 6.12 28.89
CA TYR A 96 20.85 6.79 27.67
C TYR A 96 21.56 8.13 27.46
N THR A 97 22.50 8.13 26.53
CA THR A 97 23.40 9.25 26.25
C THR A 97 23.44 9.45 24.75
N CYS A 98 23.33 10.70 24.33
CA CYS A 98 23.41 11.09 22.92
C CYS A 98 24.72 11.82 22.68
N LYS A 99 25.54 11.27 21.78
CA LYS A 99 26.75 11.92 21.30
C LYS A 99 26.46 12.63 19.99
N ARG A 100 27.00 13.84 19.83
CA ARG A 100 26.86 14.63 18.59
C ARG A 100 27.59 13.93 17.45
N GLY A 101 26.95 13.88 16.28
CA GLY A 101 27.45 13.17 15.09
C GLY A 101 26.83 11.79 14.90
N ILE A 102 26.87 11.31 13.65
CA ILE A 102 26.41 9.97 13.29
C ILE A 102 27.59 9.02 13.36
N GLU A 103 27.53 8.01 14.23
CA GLU A 103 28.58 7.00 14.36
C GLU A 103 28.49 5.97 13.22
N SER A 104 29.64 5.42 12.83
CA SER A 104 29.70 4.29 11.91
C SER A 104 29.41 2.97 12.64
N LEU A 105 29.02 1.94 11.88
CA LEU A 105 28.79 0.59 12.39
C LEU A 105 30.00 0.04 13.15
N THR A 106 31.23 0.39 12.74
CA THR A 106 32.45 -0.03 13.43
C THR A 106 32.66 0.66 14.78
N ALA A 107 32.13 1.87 14.96
CA ALA A 107 32.18 2.58 16.23
C ALA A 107 31.12 2.07 17.23
N MET A 108 30.03 1.47 16.72
CA MET A 108 28.99 0.78 17.52
C MET A 108 29.48 -0.60 18.00
N ASN A 109 30.39 -0.59 18.97
CA ASN A 109 31.14 -1.75 19.43
C ASN A 109 30.36 -2.73 20.33
N VAL A 110 29.20 -2.34 20.86
CA VAL A 110 28.37 -3.23 21.69
C VAL A 110 27.40 -3.99 20.80
N LYS A 111 27.75 -5.24 20.48
CA LYS A 111 26.92 -6.13 19.66
C LYS A 111 25.59 -6.41 20.33
N ARG A 112 24.55 -6.64 19.53
CA ARG A 112 23.18 -6.99 19.98
C ARG A 112 22.50 -5.93 20.84
N ARG A 113 23.14 -4.78 21.07
CA ARG A 113 22.55 -3.58 21.66
C ARG A 113 21.97 -2.71 20.54
N MET A 114 20.82 -2.10 20.82
CA MET A 114 20.21 -1.15 19.90
C MET A 114 20.80 0.25 20.14
N TYR A 115 21.09 0.95 19.06
CA TYR A 115 21.52 2.34 19.00
C TYR A 115 20.43 3.16 18.29
N GLU A 116 20.17 4.37 18.76
CA GLU A 116 19.33 5.34 18.05
C GLU A 116 20.22 6.27 17.23
N VAL A 117 19.91 6.43 15.95
CA VAL A 117 20.64 7.32 15.05
C VAL A 117 19.70 8.40 14.56
N LYS A 118 20.06 9.65 14.85
CA LYS A 118 19.38 10.84 14.34
C LYS A 118 20.17 11.39 13.18
N PRO A 119 19.65 11.35 11.94
CA PRO A 119 20.36 11.90 10.79
C PRO A 119 20.46 13.44 10.83
N GLY A 120 19.62 14.11 11.62
CA GLY A 120 19.47 15.55 11.62
C GLY A 120 18.65 16.05 10.43
N SER A 121 18.61 17.37 10.23
CA SER A 121 17.81 17.98 9.17
C SER A 121 18.32 17.56 7.78
N PRO A 122 17.43 17.35 6.79
CA PRO A 122 16.02 17.74 6.77
C PRO A 122 15.02 16.69 7.29
N ALA A 123 15.46 15.64 7.99
CA ALA A 123 14.56 14.60 8.47
C ALA A 123 13.56 15.13 9.52
N VAL A 124 12.29 14.71 9.42
CA VAL A 124 11.20 15.20 10.27
C VAL A 124 10.00 14.25 10.29
N CYS A 125 9.29 14.19 11.42
CA CYS A 125 8.00 13.51 11.52
C CYS A 125 6.81 14.36 11.05
N GLY A 126 5.65 13.73 10.87
CA GLY A 126 4.47 14.27 10.20
C GLY A 126 4.01 15.65 10.69
N HIS A 127 4.13 15.96 11.98
CA HIS A 127 3.70 17.24 12.54
C HIS A 127 4.79 18.32 12.64
N GLY A 128 6.01 18.07 12.15
CA GLY A 128 7.06 19.09 12.12
C GLY A 128 7.67 19.44 13.47
N ASN A 129 7.06 19.01 14.57
CA ASN A 129 7.43 19.35 15.94
C ASN A 129 8.48 18.41 16.55
N ARG A 130 8.85 17.32 15.87
CA ARG A 130 9.84 16.34 16.37
C ARG A 130 10.76 15.82 15.28
N GLU A 131 11.97 15.46 15.72
CA GLU A 131 13.03 14.90 14.88
C GLU A 131 12.74 13.42 14.55
N PHE A 132 13.07 13.02 13.33
CA PHE A 132 13.13 11.62 12.94
C PHE A 132 14.42 10.94 13.48
N SER A 133 14.31 9.67 13.83
CA SER A 133 15.46 8.79 14.10
C SER A 133 15.15 7.36 13.68
N PHE A 134 16.21 6.59 13.42
CA PHE A 134 16.15 5.18 13.10
C PHE A 134 17.05 4.40 14.04
N PHE A 135 16.91 3.08 14.06
CA PHE A 135 17.59 2.23 15.04
C PHE A 135 18.52 1.24 14.38
N VAL A 136 19.63 0.95 15.03
CA VAL A 136 20.66 0.04 14.55
C VAL A 136 21.03 -0.92 15.66
N ARG A 137 20.97 -2.22 15.37
CA ARG A 137 21.52 -3.28 16.22
C ARG A 137 22.66 -3.97 15.47
N PRO A 138 23.93 -3.70 15.82
CA PRO A 138 25.06 -4.36 15.19
C PRO A 138 25.05 -5.86 15.46
N GLY A 139 25.12 -6.65 14.39
CA GLY A 139 25.32 -8.10 14.43
C GLY A 139 26.81 -8.47 14.42
N ASP A 140 27.04 -9.77 14.42
CA ASP A 140 28.37 -10.38 14.27
C ASP A 140 28.80 -10.39 12.79
N SER A 141 27.84 -10.42 11.86
CA SER A 141 28.04 -10.32 10.41
C SER A 141 27.92 -8.89 9.91
N VAL A 142 28.83 -8.53 9.00
CA VAL A 142 28.77 -7.32 8.16
C VAL A 142 28.33 -7.62 6.72
N GLN A 143 28.05 -8.89 6.43
CA GLN A 143 27.63 -9.38 5.11
C GLN A 143 26.12 -9.68 5.06
N ASP A 144 25.45 -9.62 6.22
CA ASP A 144 24.06 -10.01 6.41
C ASP A 144 23.31 -8.94 7.20
N LEU A 145 22.25 -8.42 6.59
CA LEU A 145 21.48 -7.32 7.13
C LEU A 145 19.98 -7.58 7.00
N ILE A 146 19.26 -7.28 8.08
CA ILE A 146 17.82 -7.10 8.09
C ILE A 146 17.54 -5.59 8.13
N ILE A 147 16.71 -5.09 7.22
CA ILE A 147 16.15 -3.73 7.33
C ILE A 147 14.65 -3.87 7.53
N LEU A 148 14.13 -3.41 8.66
CA LEU A 148 12.71 -3.42 8.98
C LEU A 148 12.12 -2.02 8.86
N PHE A 149 11.12 -1.87 8.01
CA PHE A 149 10.30 -0.69 7.86
C PHE A 149 9.12 -0.88 8.81
N ALA A 150 9.15 -0.16 9.93
CA ALA A 150 8.14 -0.26 10.96
C ALA A 150 6.99 0.68 10.60
N ALA A 151 5.84 0.09 10.29
CA ALA A 151 4.60 0.80 10.01
C ALA A 151 3.66 0.79 11.21
N GLY A 152 2.84 1.83 11.29
CA GLY A 152 1.72 1.88 12.24
C GLY A 152 0.67 2.91 11.85
N GLY A 153 0.62 3.26 10.56
CA GLY A 153 -0.46 4.04 9.96
C GLY A 153 -0.10 4.92 8.78
N ILE A 154 -1.15 5.50 8.20
CA ILE A 154 -1.06 6.49 7.12
C ILE A 154 -2.16 7.56 7.28
N CYS A 155 -1.97 8.72 6.68
CA CYS A 155 -3.03 9.72 6.56
C CYS A 155 -3.08 10.36 5.17
N TRP A 156 -4.25 10.86 4.77
CA TRP A 156 -4.51 11.38 3.42
C TRP A 156 -5.48 12.57 3.40
N ASP A 157 -5.89 13.08 4.57
CA ASP A 157 -6.74 14.26 4.69
C ASP A 157 -6.59 14.90 6.06
N ALA A 158 -7.26 16.04 6.27
CA ALA A 158 -7.16 16.75 7.54
C ALA A 158 -7.70 15.94 8.74
N ALA A 159 -8.61 14.98 8.54
CA ALA A 159 -9.16 14.18 9.64
C ALA A 159 -8.19 13.07 10.05
N SER A 160 -7.70 12.30 9.07
CA SER A 160 -6.72 11.23 9.25
C SER A 160 -5.37 11.76 9.73
N CYS A 161 -4.99 12.97 9.32
CA CYS A 161 -3.72 13.59 9.69
C CYS A 161 -3.76 14.43 10.98
N SER A 162 -4.93 14.73 11.57
CA SER A 162 -4.99 15.68 12.71
C SER A 162 -4.61 15.08 14.04
N GLY A 163 -4.50 13.76 14.09
CA GLY A 163 -4.30 13.07 15.33
C GLY A 163 -5.60 12.76 16.09
N VAL A 164 -6.77 13.00 15.49
CA VAL A 164 -8.07 12.75 16.14
C VAL A 164 -8.54 11.30 15.91
N THR A 165 -8.12 10.70 14.79
CA THR A 165 -8.64 9.40 14.34
C THR A 165 -7.72 8.22 14.65
N GLY A 166 -6.50 8.40 15.14
CA GLY A 166 -5.59 7.28 15.40
C GLY A 166 -4.83 6.78 14.18
N LEU A 167 -4.85 7.50 13.06
CA LEU A 167 -4.47 6.93 11.76
C LEU A 167 -3.11 7.40 11.25
N MET A 168 -2.61 8.56 11.70
CA MET A 168 -1.50 9.24 11.00
C MET A 168 -0.23 8.41 10.91
N SER A 169 0.24 7.78 11.97
CA SER A 169 1.54 7.09 11.93
C SER A 169 1.73 6.20 13.16
N ILE A 170 2.88 5.53 13.20
CA ILE A 170 3.28 4.62 14.28
C ILE A 170 3.23 5.21 15.70
N ASP A 171 3.17 6.53 15.84
CA ASP A 171 3.14 7.23 17.13
C ASP A 171 1.72 7.51 17.65
N ALA A 172 0.68 7.09 16.92
CA ALA A 172 -0.69 7.46 17.27
C ALA A 172 -1.27 6.70 18.49
N MET A 173 -0.63 5.62 18.97
CA MET A 173 -1.45 4.50 19.50
C MET A 173 -1.17 3.97 20.91
N ASN A 174 -0.15 4.46 21.65
CA ASN A 174 0.14 3.89 22.98
C ASN A 174 0.29 4.88 24.14
N SER A 175 -0.37 6.04 24.09
CA SER A 175 -0.45 6.89 25.28
C SER A 175 -1.85 7.40 25.53
N GLN A 176 -2.49 6.84 26.56
CA GLN A 176 -3.65 7.44 27.23
C GLN A 176 -3.41 8.90 27.67
N TYR A 177 -2.14 9.36 27.73
CA TYR A 177 -1.70 10.69 28.13
C TYR A 177 -1.30 11.62 26.96
N TYR A 178 -0.95 11.10 25.79
CA TYR A 178 -0.40 11.85 24.66
C TYR A 178 -1.18 11.50 23.40
N LYS A 179 -2.41 12.00 23.29
CA LYS A 179 -3.18 11.96 22.05
C LYS A 179 -2.41 12.73 20.98
N GLU A 180 -1.73 12.00 20.10
CA GLU A 180 -1.49 12.19 18.66
C GLU A 180 -1.01 13.56 18.10
N ARG A 181 -1.07 14.68 18.83
CA ARG A 181 -0.53 15.98 18.41
C ARG A 181 0.99 16.04 18.34
N TYR A 182 1.67 14.95 18.71
CA TYR A 182 3.10 14.96 18.99
C TYR A 182 3.79 13.66 18.54
N ALA A 183 3.65 13.27 17.29
CA ALA A 183 4.37 12.13 16.72
C ALA A 183 5.90 12.33 16.78
N SER A 184 6.62 11.48 17.53
CA SER A 184 8.03 11.16 17.29
C SER A 184 8.21 9.68 17.43
N VAL A 185 9.16 9.14 16.66
CA VAL A 185 9.96 7.93 16.92
C VAL A 185 9.40 7.12 18.09
N PRO A 186 8.84 5.92 17.82
CA PRO A 186 7.91 5.27 18.72
C PRO A 186 8.42 5.28 20.15
N VAL A 187 7.58 5.80 21.06
CA VAL A 187 7.88 5.92 22.49
C VAL A 187 8.36 4.58 23.03
N ASP A 188 7.82 3.48 22.54
CA ASP A 188 8.17 2.11 22.92
C ASP A 188 9.54 1.66 22.40
N MET A 189 9.98 2.13 21.22
CA MET A 189 11.37 1.91 20.79
C MET A 189 12.35 2.67 21.69
N LYS A 190 12.01 3.90 22.06
CA LYS A 190 12.80 4.69 23.03
C LYS A 190 12.73 4.09 24.44
N ARG A 191 11.61 3.47 24.83
CA ARG A 191 11.42 2.75 26.10
C ARG A 191 12.27 1.49 26.13
N THR A 192 12.35 0.74 25.03
CA THR A 192 13.28 -0.39 24.90
C THR A 192 14.73 0.04 25.11
N LEU A 193 15.10 1.22 24.59
CA LEU A 193 16.43 1.80 24.80
C LEU A 193 16.68 2.33 26.21
N ARG A 194 15.70 2.39 27.11
CA ARG A 194 15.82 3.01 28.45
C ARG A 194 15.50 2.04 29.59
N ASP A 195 14.46 1.23 29.44
CA ASP A 195 13.77 0.60 30.57
C ASP A 195 13.81 -0.93 30.53
N ASN A 196 14.66 -1.53 29.70
CA ASN A 196 14.68 -2.99 29.45
C ASN A 196 13.32 -3.57 28.99
N ASP A 197 12.46 -2.72 28.41
CA ASP A 197 11.11 -3.04 27.98
C ASP A 197 11.06 -4.23 26.98
N PRO A 198 10.13 -5.19 27.16
CA PRO A 198 9.91 -6.31 26.25
C PRO A 198 9.33 -5.94 24.87
N GLY A 199 8.84 -4.71 24.64
CA GLY A 199 8.12 -4.33 23.41
C GLY A 199 8.85 -4.56 22.07
N LEU A 200 10.19 -4.56 22.05
CA LEU A 200 11.01 -4.91 20.88
C LEU A 200 11.81 -6.22 21.06
N LYS A 201 11.44 -7.07 22.01
CA LYS A 201 12.11 -8.36 22.30
C LYS A 201 11.28 -9.55 21.80
N THR A 202 10.74 -9.44 20.59
CA THR A 202 9.91 -10.47 19.98
C THR A 202 10.26 -10.66 18.51
N GLY A 203 10.02 -11.86 17.98
CA GLY A 203 10.27 -12.22 16.58
C GLY A 203 11.64 -11.78 16.05
N LEU A 204 11.66 -11.16 14.88
CA LEU A 204 12.84 -10.61 14.20
C LEU A 204 13.58 -9.52 14.99
N LEU A 205 12.92 -8.89 15.95
CA LEU A 205 13.48 -7.82 16.76
C LEU A 205 14.24 -8.37 17.98
N ASP A 206 13.93 -9.60 18.43
CA ASP A 206 14.58 -10.22 19.58
C ASP A 206 16.02 -10.67 19.28
N ALA A 207 16.99 -9.95 19.84
CA ALA A 207 18.40 -10.28 19.68
C ALA A 207 18.85 -11.62 20.28
N TRP A 208 17.99 -12.29 21.07
CA TRP A 208 18.31 -13.51 21.80
C TRP A 208 17.45 -14.71 21.39
N SER A 209 16.24 -14.47 20.88
CA SER A 209 15.29 -15.53 20.52
C SER A 209 14.80 -15.49 19.07
N VAL A 210 15.36 -14.62 18.20
CA VAL A 210 15.04 -14.57 16.75
C VAL A 210 15.34 -15.88 15.98
N GLY A 211 15.93 -16.86 16.65
CA GLY A 211 16.37 -18.13 16.08
C GLY A 211 17.85 -18.07 15.68
N LEU A 212 18.55 -19.22 15.80
CA LEU A 212 20.00 -19.31 15.59
C LEU A 212 20.47 -18.71 14.25
N ASP A 213 19.64 -18.81 13.22
CA ASP A 213 19.99 -18.42 11.85
C ASP A 213 20.10 -16.90 11.62
N PHE A 214 19.36 -16.10 12.40
CA PHE A 214 19.35 -14.63 12.28
C PHE A 214 20.15 -13.93 13.40
N LEU A 215 20.59 -14.65 14.44
CA LEU A 215 21.29 -14.07 15.59
C LEU A 215 22.53 -13.25 15.22
N THR A 216 23.24 -13.66 14.16
CA THR A 216 24.48 -13.02 13.70
C THR A 216 24.24 -11.82 12.79
N TRP A 217 23.02 -11.62 12.28
CA TRP A 217 22.70 -10.57 11.33
C TRP A 217 22.64 -9.21 12.03
N SER A 218 23.06 -8.17 11.33
CA SER A 218 22.77 -6.81 11.76
C SER A 218 21.31 -6.47 11.48
N LEU A 219 20.72 -5.59 12.28
CA LEU A 219 19.34 -5.13 12.11
C LEU A 219 19.30 -3.61 12.07
N VAL A 220 18.56 -3.05 11.11
CA VAL A 220 18.23 -1.62 11.04
C VAL A 220 16.71 -1.49 11.05
N VAL A 221 16.17 -0.64 11.91
CA VAL A 221 14.73 -0.39 11.98
C VAL A 221 14.44 1.07 11.64
N ILE A 222 13.58 1.28 10.66
CA ILE A 222 13.19 2.59 10.13
C ILE A 222 11.70 2.77 10.42
N PRO A 223 11.31 3.64 11.38
CA PRO A 223 9.90 3.91 11.67
C PRO A 223 9.26 4.87 10.67
N ASP A 224 8.01 4.62 10.27
CA ASP A 224 7.17 5.60 9.57
C ASP A 224 6.48 6.52 10.59
N CYS A 225 7.09 7.69 10.84
CA CYS A 225 6.48 8.76 11.64
C CYS A 225 5.84 9.86 10.78
N THR A 226 5.69 9.64 9.47
CA THR A 226 5.18 10.64 8.51
C THR A 226 3.84 10.25 7.90
N GLY A 227 3.43 8.99 8.02
CA GLY A 227 2.10 8.55 7.63
C GLY A 227 1.91 8.40 6.13
N ASP A 228 3.00 8.12 5.44
CA ASP A 228 3.10 8.14 3.99
C ASP A 228 3.86 6.91 3.46
N MET A 229 3.85 5.82 4.24
CA MET A 229 4.41 4.53 3.89
C MET A 229 5.88 4.58 3.47
N HIS A 230 6.67 5.48 4.05
CA HIS A 230 8.07 5.71 3.68
C HIS A 230 8.28 6.22 2.24
N ILE A 231 7.25 6.70 1.54
CA ILE A 231 7.33 7.07 0.11
C ILE A 231 6.91 8.52 -0.19
N GLY A 232 6.55 9.32 0.82
CA GLY A 232 6.16 10.70 0.62
C GLY A 232 7.33 11.71 0.60
N ASN A 233 7.16 12.77 -0.19
CA ASN A 233 8.00 13.96 -0.16
C ASN A 233 7.19 15.26 -0.38
N GLN A 234 6.22 15.51 0.49
CA GLN A 234 5.35 16.68 0.44
C GLN A 234 5.19 17.35 1.81
N THR A 235 4.94 18.65 1.81
CA THR A 235 4.46 19.36 2.98
C THR A 235 3.21 20.14 2.60
N ARG A 236 2.16 20.04 3.42
CA ARG A 236 0.88 20.71 3.17
C ARG A 236 0.33 21.31 4.46
N ALA A 237 -0.31 22.47 4.36
CA ALA A 237 -1.19 22.96 5.41
C ALA A 237 -2.56 22.30 5.27
N MET A 238 -3.06 21.77 6.38
CA MET A 238 -4.36 21.13 6.46
C MET A 238 -5.33 22.01 7.25
N ASN A 239 -6.57 22.10 6.77
CA ASN A 239 -7.67 22.78 7.43
C ASN A 239 -8.60 21.74 8.08
N HIS A 240 -8.82 21.82 9.40
CA HIS A 240 -9.70 20.90 10.13
C HIS A 240 -11.16 21.40 10.24
N GLY A 241 -11.58 22.36 9.40
CA GLY A 241 -12.89 23.00 9.51
C GLY A 241 -13.03 23.92 10.74
N THR A 242 -11.93 24.18 11.45
CA THR A 242 -11.82 25.14 12.56
C THR A 242 -11.07 26.39 12.10
N SER A 243 -11.01 27.44 12.92
CA SER A 243 -10.23 28.66 12.64
C SER A 243 -8.70 28.46 12.68
N SER A 244 -8.20 27.23 12.72
CA SER A 244 -6.79 26.89 12.88
C SER A 244 -6.32 25.86 11.84
N CYS A 245 -5.19 26.14 11.21
CA CYS A 245 -4.50 25.23 10.29
C CYS A 245 -3.33 24.55 11.01
N TYR A 246 -2.94 23.36 10.55
CA TYR A 246 -1.70 22.71 10.96
C TYR A 246 -0.93 22.20 9.75
N THR A 247 0.40 22.14 9.86
CA THR A 247 1.26 21.67 8.79
C THR A 247 1.51 20.17 8.95
N VAL A 248 1.38 19.44 7.84
CA VAL A 248 1.71 18.01 7.73
C VAL A 248 2.88 17.83 6.78
N HIS A 249 3.86 17.05 7.21
CA HIS A 249 5.08 16.72 6.49
C HIS A 249 5.08 15.22 6.15
N HIS A 250 4.59 14.88 4.96
CA HIS A 250 4.80 13.56 4.36
C HIS A 250 6.23 13.51 3.83
N LYS A 251 7.20 13.18 4.70
CA LYS A 251 8.64 13.18 4.41
C LYS A 251 9.26 11.79 4.58
N GLY A 252 8.46 10.74 4.47
CA GLY A 252 8.89 9.36 4.63
C GLY A 252 10.00 8.97 3.66
N ALA A 253 9.95 9.47 2.42
CA ALA A 253 11.00 9.19 1.46
C ALA A 253 12.34 9.85 1.84
N VAL A 254 12.29 11.07 2.36
CA VAL A 254 13.46 11.80 2.85
C VAL A 254 14.06 11.12 4.08
N ASN A 255 13.21 10.79 5.06
CA ASN A 255 13.62 10.12 6.30
C ASN A 255 14.26 8.75 6.02
N THR A 256 13.58 7.94 5.23
CA THR A 256 14.03 6.59 4.85
C THR A 256 15.28 6.66 3.99
N GLY A 257 15.35 7.59 3.05
CA GLY A 257 16.54 7.84 2.23
C GLY A 257 17.76 8.16 3.10
N LEU A 258 17.63 8.99 4.13
CA LEU A 258 18.73 9.29 5.04
C LEU A 258 19.20 8.08 5.86
N ALA A 259 18.26 7.25 6.33
CA ALA A 259 18.59 6.00 7.02
C ALA A 259 19.29 5.00 6.07
N LEU A 260 18.77 4.81 4.85
CA LEU A 260 19.38 3.93 3.86
C LEU A 260 20.72 4.44 3.34
N LYS A 261 20.94 5.76 3.28
CA LYS A 261 22.27 6.31 3.02
C LYS A 261 23.27 5.87 4.08
N TRP A 262 22.90 5.94 5.36
CA TRP A 262 23.77 5.42 6.43
C TRP A 262 24.04 3.93 6.25
N VAL A 263 23.03 3.13 5.87
CA VAL A 263 23.21 1.71 5.56
C VAL A 263 24.25 1.52 4.45
N LEU A 264 24.08 2.20 3.31
CA LEU A 264 25.00 2.10 2.17
C LEU A 264 26.42 2.56 2.53
N ASP A 265 26.58 3.51 3.44
CA ASP A 265 27.88 3.99 3.92
C ASP A 265 28.58 2.97 4.84
N ASN A 266 27.83 2.10 5.52
CA ASN A 266 28.37 1.15 6.50
C ASN A 266 28.45 -0.31 6.02
N PHE A 267 27.64 -0.69 5.04
CA PHE A 267 27.49 -2.07 4.59
C PHE A 267 27.95 -2.24 3.13
N LYS A 268 29.26 -2.09 2.89
CA LYS A 268 29.84 -2.06 1.53
C LYS A 268 29.92 -3.43 0.82
N ASN A 269 29.87 -4.54 1.57
CA ASN A 269 30.08 -5.89 1.04
C ASN A 269 28.94 -6.86 1.43
N LEU A 270 27.69 -6.39 1.39
CA LEU A 270 26.54 -7.24 1.72
C LEU A 270 26.39 -8.38 0.72
N LYS A 271 26.20 -9.58 1.25
CA LYS A 271 25.81 -10.77 0.48
C LYS A 271 24.31 -10.95 0.50
N ARG A 272 23.67 -10.71 1.65
CA ARG A 272 22.23 -10.91 1.84
C ARG A 272 21.61 -9.70 2.53
N LEU A 273 20.48 -9.29 1.99
CA LEU A 273 19.62 -8.27 2.57
C LEU A 273 18.20 -8.84 2.65
N LEU A 274 17.70 -9.00 3.87
CA LEU A 274 16.30 -9.25 4.14
C LEU A 274 15.63 -7.90 4.44
N LEU A 275 14.84 -7.43 3.49
CA LEU A 275 14.07 -6.20 3.60
C LEU A 275 12.65 -6.56 4.08
N VAL A 276 12.23 -6.00 5.21
CA VAL A 276 10.98 -6.38 5.87
C VAL A 276 10.11 -5.15 6.04
N GLY A 277 8.87 -5.21 5.58
CA GLY A 277 7.84 -4.27 5.99
C GLY A 277 7.01 -4.97 7.04
N SER A 278 7.02 -4.48 8.27
CA SER A 278 6.20 -5.05 9.34
C SER A 278 5.54 -3.96 10.15
N TYR A 279 4.44 -4.36 10.74
CA TYR A 279 3.84 -3.64 11.83
C TYR A 279 4.67 -3.77 13.13
N GLN A 280 4.54 -2.84 14.08
CA GLN A 280 5.40 -2.81 15.29
C GLN A 280 4.70 -3.18 16.61
N GLU A 281 3.40 -2.91 16.82
CA GLU A 281 2.77 -3.05 18.15
C GLU A 281 1.30 -3.46 18.08
N ALA A 282 0.86 -4.50 18.81
CA ALA A 282 -0.48 -5.10 18.77
C ALA A 282 -1.73 -4.16 18.81
N ASN A 283 -1.56 -2.88 19.14
CA ASN A 283 -2.65 -1.89 19.23
C ASN A 283 -2.65 -0.82 18.13
N ALA A 284 -1.66 -0.78 17.24
CA ALA A 284 -1.66 0.13 16.08
C ALA A 284 -2.79 -0.19 15.05
N LYS A 285 -3.64 0.77 14.76
CA LYS A 285 -4.86 0.57 13.97
C LYS A 285 -4.66 0.85 12.50
N ALA A 286 -3.41 0.83 12.04
CA ALA A 286 -3.11 1.44 10.77
C ALA A 286 -1.92 0.78 10.05
N TYR A 287 -2.11 0.70 8.75
CA TYR A 287 -1.43 -0.10 7.74
C TYR A 287 -0.27 0.69 7.11
N GLY A 288 0.42 0.14 6.09
CA GLY A 288 1.47 0.87 5.34
C GLY A 288 2.81 0.16 5.22
N ALA A 289 2.95 -1.04 5.80
CA ALA A 289 4.22 -1.78 5.80
C ALA A 289 4.66 -2.21 4.39
N HIS A 290 3.74 -2.38 3.45
CA HIS A 290 4.07 -2.61 2.03
C HIS A 290 4.82 -1.47 1.35
N GLY A 291 4.92 -0.28 1.98
CA GLY A 291 5.80 0.80 1.51
C GLY A 291 7.24 0.34 1.26
N VAL A 292 7.68 -0.69 1.98
CA VAL A 292 8.98 -1.34 1.81
C VAL A 292 9.25 -1.85 0.38
N ILE A 293 8.20 -2.29 -0.33
CA ILE A 293 8.28 -2.86 -1.68
C ILE A 293 8.97 -1.88 -2.64
N PHE A 294 8.64 -0.60 -2.49
CA PHE A 294 9.09 0.47 -3.39
C PHE A 294 10.58 0.78 -3.27
N TRP A 295 11.22 0.39 -2.16
CA TRP A 295 12.65 0.58 -1.92
C TRP A 295 13.52 -0.57 -2.42
N ALA A 296 12.93 -1.73 -2.73
CA ALA A 296 13.67 -2.93 -3.11
C ALA A 296 14.49 -2.74 -4.39
N LYS A 297 13.92 -2.08 -5.41
CA LYS A 297 14.62 -1.76 -6.67
C LYS A 297 15.86 -0.91 -6.41
N TYR A 298 15.70 0.20 -5.68
CA TYR A 298 16.79 1.10 -5.35
C TYR A 298 17.92 0.36 -4.63
N LEU A 299 17.60 -0.42 -3.60
CA LEU A 299 18.61 -1.16 -2.84
C LEU A 299 19.35 -2.20 -3.68
N GLN A 300 18.64 -2.90 -4.58
CA GLN A 300 19.25 -3.83 -5.52
C GLN A 300 20.18 -3.13 -6.52
N GLU A 301 19.84 -1.90 -6.94
CA GLU A 301 20.66 -1.08 -7.84
C GLU A 301 21.91 -0.54 -7.16
N GLN A 302 21.81 -0.11 -5.90
CA GLN A 302 22.96 0.36 -5.12
C GLN A 302 23.85 -0.79 -4.64
N MET A 303 23.31 -2.01 -4.55
CA MET A 303 24.04 -3.21 -4.13
C MET A 303 23.82 -4.38 -5.10
N PRO A 304 24.37 -4.31 -6.33
CA PRO A 304 24.07 -5.28 -7.40
C PRO A 304 24.48 -6.73 -7.08
N SER A 305 25.50 -6.92 -6.25
CA SER A 305 25.97 -8.26 -5.84
C SER A 305 25.18 -8.86 -4.66
N THR A 306 24.32 -8.07 -4.02
CA THR A 306 23.55 -8.50 -2.85
C THR A 306 22.28 -9.21 -3.28
N VAL A 307 21.97 -10.32 -2.61
CA VAL A 307 20.67 -10.98 -2.72
C VAL A 307 19.66 -10.20 -1.87
N VAL A 308 18.77 -9.45 -2.52
CA VAL A 308 17.70 -8.68 -1.86
C VAL A 308 16.40 -9.49 -1.84
N ARG A 309 15.85 -9.73 -0.66
CA ARG A 309 14.59 -10.45 -0.45
C ARG A 309 13.65 -9.59 0.36
N THR A 310 12.45 -9.36 -0.15
CA THR A 310 11.49 -8.45 0.47
C THR A 310 10.33 -9.23 1.05
N VAL A 311 10.02 -9.05 2.33
CA VAL A 311 8.88 -9.67 3.01
C VAL A 311 7.97 -8.58 3.54
N VAL A 312 6.67 -8.69 3.25
CA VAL A 312 5.63 -7.81 3.72
C VAL A 312 4.78 -8.59 4.73
N ASP A 313 4.81 -8.16 5.97
CA ASP A 313 4.09 -8.78 7.08
C ASP A 313 2.84 -7.96 7.40
N SER A 314 1.67 -8.61 7.32
CA SER A 314 0.37 -8.04 7.68
C SER A 314 -0.01 -6.73 6.99
N SER A 315 0.55 -6.45 5.81
CA SER A 315 0.20 -5.25 5.05
C SER A 315 0.26 -5.48 3.54
N MET A 316 -0.47 -6.46 3.01
CA MET A 316 -0.37 -6.96 1.63
C MET A 316 -0.65 -5.94 0.50
N GLY A 317 -0.99 -4.68 0.83
CA GLY A 317 -1.32 -3.64 -0.16
C GLY A 317 -2.63 -3.90 -0.90
N ILE A 318 -3.58 -4.58 -0.24
CA ILE A 318 -4.91 -4.84 -0.78
C ILE A 318 -5.87 -3.76 -0.29
N ALA A 319 -6.22 -2.82 -1.16
CA ALA A 319 -7.15 -1.75 -0.86
C ALA A 319 -8.49 -1.96 -1.58
N GLY A 320 -9.54 -1.34 -1.06
CA GLY A 320 -10.85 -1.25 -1.69
C GLY A 320 -10.88 -0.23 -2.84
N PRO A 321 -12.00 -0.19 -3.59
CA PRO A 321 -12.13 0.60 -4.82
C PRO A 321 -11.99 2.13 -4.64
N TRP A 322 -12.15 2.65 -3.42
CA TRP A 322 -12.07 4.07 -3.13
C TRP A 322 -10.67 4.54 -2.74
N PHE A 323 -9.69 3.63 -2.61
CA PHE A 323 -8.32 4.02 -2.25
C PHE A 323 -7.73 5.11 -3.17
N LYS A 324 -8.04 5.04 -4.46
CA LYS A 324 -7.62 6.06 -5.44
C LYS A 324 -8.12 7.46 -5.11
N GLN A 325 -9.32 7.55 -4.53
CA GLN A 325 -9.91 8.82 -4.11
C GLN A 325 -9.11 9.43 -2.94
N PHE A 326 -8.60 8.58 -2.04
CA PHE A 326 -7.78 9.00 -0.91
C PHE A 326 -6.42 9.53 -1.38
N MET A 327 -5.88 8.95 -2.46
CA MET A 327 -4.60 9.34 -3.05
C MET A 327 -4.71 10.45 -4.11
N THR A 328 -5.89 11.07 -4.27
CA THR A 328 -6.08 12.13 -5.27
C THR A 328 -5.10 13.29 -5.08
N HIS A 329 -4.64 13.84 -6.20
CA HIS A 329 -3.64 14.93 -6.24
C HIS A 329 -2.29 14.60 -5.60
N ASP A 330 -1.97 13.31 -5.46
CA ASP A 330 -0.71 12.83 -4.87
C ASP A 330 -0.43 13.54 -3.54
N ILE A 331 -1.28 13.30 -2.53
CA ILE A 331 -1.24 14.06 -1.28
C ILE A 331 0.11 13.95 -0.56
N TRP A 332 0.79 12.81 -0.74
CA TRP A 332 2.13 12.55 -0.21
C TRP A 332 3.26 13.09 -1.09
N GLY A 333 2.99 13.56 -2.30
CA GLY A 333 4.02 13.99 -3.25
C GLY A 333 4.97 12.85 -3.60
N THR A 334 4.43 11.65 -3.79
CA THR A 334 5.17 10.46 -4.15
C THR A 334 5.85 10.58 -5.51
N ALA A 335 5.31 11.40 -6.44
CA ALA A 335 5.96 11.73 -7.71
C ALA A 335 7.26 12.54 -7.54
N ASN A 336 7.40 13.24 -6.40
CA ASN A 336 8.58 14.05 -6.04
C ASN A 336 9.51 13.32 -5.07
N ALA A 337 9.21 12.06 -4.74
CA ALA A 337 10.04 11.26 -3.85
C ALA A 337 11.30 10.81 -4.60
N VAL A 338 12.45 11.36 -4.21
CA VAL A 338 13.76 11.03 -4.80
C VAL A 338 14.52 10.08 -3.90
N VAL A 339 15.34 9.21 -4.51
CA VAL A 339 16.27 8.35 -3.76
C VAL A 339 17.59 9.05 -3.48
N PRO A 340 18.29 8.70 -2.39
CA PRO A 340 19.65 9.18 -2.18
C PRO A 340 20.60 8.71 -3.29
N THR A 341 21.55 9.55 -3.70
CA THR A 341 22.64 9.12 -4.57
C THR A 341 23.82 8.58 -3.75
N ALA A 342 24.38 7.43 -4.14
CA ALA A 342 25.60 6.89 -3.53
C ALA A 342 26.86 7.70 -3.90
N THR A 343 26.81 8.49 -4.97
CA THR A 343 27.85 9.43 -5.39
C THR A 343 27.19 10.76 -5.67
N GLY A 344 27.55 11.81 -4.92
CA GLY A 344 26.84 13.10 -4.88
C GLY A 344 26.90 13.95 -6.15
N ALA A 345 26.60 13.39 -7.33
CA ALA A 345 26.54 14.10 -8.59
C ALA A 345 25.35 13.59 -9.45
N GLY A 346 24.22 14.30 -9.36
CA GLY A 346 23.47 14.69 -10.56
C GLY A 346 22.32 13.82 -11.11
N ALA A 347 22.07 12.61 -10.62
CA ALA A 347 20.85 11.87 -11.00
C ALA A 347 19.89 11.76 -9.80
N GLN A 348 18.92 12.68 -9.72
CA GLN A 348 17.79 12.61 -8.79
C GLN A 348 16.78 11.57 -9.31
N ASP A 349 17.14 10.29 -9.26
CA ASP A 349 16.19 9.25 -9.67
C ASP A 349 15.00 9.24 -8.71
N ASN A 350 13.80 9.12 -9.27
CA ASN A 350 12.60 8.97 -8.48
C ASN A 350 12.56 7.58 -7.83
N LEU A 351 12.08 7.53 -6.60
CA LEU A 351 11.84 6.28 -5.86
C LEU A 351 10.79 5.43 -6.57
N LEU A 352 9.71 6.08 -7.02
CA LEU A 352 8.63 5.44 -7.75
C LEU A 352 8.79 5.59 -9.27
N PRO A 353 8.17 4.70 -10.04
CA PRO A 353 8.12 4.80 -11.50
C PRO A 353 7.49 6.13 -11.96
N PRO A 354 7.75 6.54 -13.22
CA PRO A 354 6.95 7.58 -13.84
C PRO A 354 5.45 7.23 -13.77
N PRO A 355 4.54 8.19 -13.49
CA PRO A 355 3.13 7.89 -13.31
C PRO A 355 2.41 7.22 -14.49
N HIS A 356 2.93 7.39 -15.71
CA HIS A 356 2.39 6.74 -16.91
C HIS A 356 2.80 5.26 -17.03
N GLU A 357 3.78 4.80 -16.26
CA GLU A 357 4.14 3.38 -16.17
C GLU A 357 3.50 2.70 -14.96
N TRP A 358 3.40 3.44 -13.83
CA TRP A 358 2.72 3.01 -12.61
C TRP A 358 2.57 4.20 -11.64
N ALA A 359 1.41 4.34 -11.00
CA ALA A 359 1.24 5.28 -9.88
C ALA A 359 0.34 4.72 -8.78
N ILE A 360 0.68 5.04 -7.53
CA ILE A 360 -0.06 4.56 -6.34
C ILE A 360 -1.54 4.98 -6.30
N TRP A 361 -1.90 6.07 -6.98
CA TRP A 361 -3.27 6.56 -7.05
C TRP A 361 -4.09 5.97 -8.20
N SER A 362 -3.48 5.16 -9.08
CA SER A 362 -4.16 4.57 -10.24
C SER A 362 -3.98 3.06 -10.35
N ASP A 363 -2.91 2.50 -9.78
CA ASP A 363 -2.47 1.13 -9.99
C ASP A 363 -2.36 0.34 -8.68
N ASP A 364 -2.56 -0.98 -8.77
CA ASP A 364 -2.44 -1.89 -7.63
C ASP A 364 -0.98 -2.37 -7.41
N VAL A 365 -0.69 -2.91 -6.23
CA VAL A 365 0.64 -3.46 -5.90
C VAL A 365 1.02 -4.67 -6.76
N SER A 366 0.03 -5.44 -7.26
CA SER A 366 0.28 -6.60 -8.11
C SER A 366 0.87 -6.20 -9.46
N SER A 367 0.43 -5.06 -10.02
CA SER A 367 0.99 -4.45 -11.22
C SER A 367 2.37 -3.86 -10.97
N TYR A 368 2.64 -3.29 -9.78
CA TYR A 368 3.99 -2.85 -9.39
C TYR A 368 4.97 -4.03 -9.38
N TYR A 369 4.57 -5.17 -8.79
CA TYR A 369 5.41 -6.37 -8.78
C TYR A 369 5.76 -6.85 -10.19
N ARG A 370 4.79 -6.84 -11.11
CA ARG A 370 5.03 -7.16 -12.52
C ARG A 370 6.00 -6.15 -13.15
N TRP A 371 5.77 -4.85 -12.96
CA TRP A 371 6.61 -3.77 -13.49
C TRP A 371 8.06 -3.86 -13.01
N VAL A 372 8.26 -4.08 -11.70
CA VAL A 372 9.59 -4.02 -11.07
C VAL A 372 10.41 -5.26 -11.38
N THR A 373 9.80 -6.44 -11.45
CA THR A 373 10.51 -7.70 -11.73
C THR A 373 10.88 -7.85 -13.21
N GLN A 374 10.12 -7.26 -14.14
CA GLN A 374 10.54 -7.16 -15.55
C GLN A 374 11.84 -6.36 -15.71
N ARG A 375 12.05 -5.35 -14.87
CA ARG A 375 13.26 -4.49 -14.89
C ARG A 375 14.38 -5.01 -14.01
N ARG A 376 14.02 -5.68 -12.91
CA ARG A 376 14.96 -6.30 -11.95
C ARG A 376 14.51 -7.73 -11.63
N PRO A 377 14.80 -8.70 -12.53
CA PRO A 377 14.41 -10.10 -12.35
C PRO A 377 14.98 -10.79 -11.10
N SER A 378 15.95 -10.19 -10.43
CA SER A 378 16.56 -10.71 -9.19
C SER A 378 15.80 -10.42 -7.91
N LEU A 379 14.86 -9.47 -7.96
CA LEU A 379 14.02 -9.13 -6.82
C LEU A 379 13.01 -10.25 -6.57
N ALA A 380 12.75 -10.51 -5.30
CA ALA A 380 11.69 -11.42 -4.89
C ALA A 380 10.92 -10.86 -3.71
N PHE A 381 9.63 -11.16 -3.68
CA PHE A 381 8.66 -10.64 -2.73
C PHE A 381 7.91 -11.79 -2.05
N ALA A 382 7.61 -11.58 -0.78
CA ALA A 382 6.83 -12.49 0.02
C ALA A 382 5.76 -11.70 0.80
N ASP A 383 4.52 -12.15 0.77
CA ASP A 383 3.51 -11.70 1.73
C ASP A 383 3.39 -12.72 2.86
N VAL A 384 3.39 -12.26 4.10
CA VAL A 384 3.17 -13.04 5.32
C VAL A 384 1.96 -12.44 6.02
N SER A 385 0.87 -13.19 6.20
CA SER A 385 -0.32 -12.66 6.87
C SER A 385 -1.26 -13.77 7.34
N SER A 386 -2.25 -13.42 8.16
CA SER A 386 -3.40 -14.28 8.44
C SER A 386 -4.52 -14.03 7.45
N THR A 387 -5.37 -15.03 7.21
CA THR A 387 -6.50 -14.87 6.28
C THR A 387 -7.47 -13.79 6.76
N GLU A 388 -7.68 -13.69 8.07
CA GLU A 388 -8.57 -12.69 8.68
C GLU A 388 -7.77 -11.66 9.48
N ASP A 389 -6.66 -11.19 8.92
CA ASP A 389 -5.88 -10.07 9.47
C ASP A 389 -6.78 -8.84 9.58
N ASP A 390 -7.05 -8.40 10.80
CA ASP A 390 -8.07 -7.41 11.12
C ASP A 390 -7.64 -6.00 10.71
N VAL A 391 -6.34 -5.69 10.72
CA VAL A 391 -5.80 -4.41 10.28
C VAL A 391 -5.89 -4.30 8.76
N GLN A 392 -5.44 -5.31 8.02
CA GLN A 392 -5.52 -5.31 6.56
C GLN A 392 -6.97 -5.31 6.08
N LYS A 393 -7.84 -6.08 6.74
CA LYS A 393 -9.28 -6.13 6.42
C LYS A 393 -9.97 -4.81 6.73
N SER A 394 -9.63 -4.16 7.85
CA SER A 394 -10.15 -2.84 8.20
C SER A 394 -9.75 -1.77 7.17
N PHE A 395 -8.51 -1.81 6.69
CA PHE A 395 -8.06 -0.91 5.62
C PHE A 395 -8.84 -1.12 4.32
N PHE A 396 -9.00 -2.38 3.91
CA PHE A 396 -9.78 -2.72 2.72
C PHE A 396 -11.22 -2.20 2.81
N ILE A 397 -11.87 -2.36 3.97
CA ILE A 397 -13.24 -1.85 4.21
C ILE A 397 -13.28 -0.32 4.20
N MET A 398 -12.34 0.32 4.90
CA MET A 398 -12.21 1.78 4.96
C MET A 398 -12.09 2.40 3.56
N THR A 399 -11.44 1.70 2.65
CA THR A 399 -11.25 2.10 1.25
C THR A 399 -12.36 1.59 0.32
N GLY A 400 -13.54 1.26 0.85
CA GLY A 400 -14.75 0.95 0.06
C GLY A 400 -14.98 -0.54 -0.21
N GLY A 401 -14.18 -1.42 0.39
CA GLY A 401 -14.43 -2.86 0.39
C GLY A 401 -15.46 -3.27 1.45
N MET A 402 -15.74 -4.57 1.54
CA MET A 402 -16.65 -5.15 2.52
C MET A 402 -16.03 -6.37 3.19
N SER A 403 -16.29 -6.51 4.50
CA SER A 403 -15.85 -7.68 5.28
C SER A 403 -16.39 -8.99 4.70
N GLN A 404 -17.65 -8.92 4.29
CA GLN A 404 -18.39 -9.92 3.56
C GLN A 404 -19.25 -9.18 2.55
N ASP A 405 -19.08 -9.47 1.28
CA ASP A 405 -20.00 -9.08 0.21
C ASP A 405 -20.57 -10.37 -0.38
N CYS A 406 -21.86 -10.38 -0.69
CA CYS A 406 -22.54 -11.57 -1.20
C CYS A 406 -21.89 -12.05 -2.49
N CYS A 407 -20.94 -12.96 -2.37
CA CYS A 407 -20.47 -13.77 -3.46
C CYS A 407 -21.48 -14.88 -3.65
N ASN A 408 -21.93 -15.14 -4.87
CA ASN A 408 -22.66 -16.37 -5.17
C ASN A 408 -21.92 -17.65 -4.69
N ASN A 409 -20.61 -17.56 -4.42
CA ASN A 409 -19.76 -18.65 -3.93
C ASN A 409 -19.34 -18.49 -2.42
N GLY A 410 -19.92 -17.53 -1.69
CA GLY A 410 -19.47 -17.10 -0.35
C GLY A 410 -20.28 -17.66 0.83
N CYS A 411 -19.64 -17.74 2.01
CA CYS A 411 -20.15 -18.36 3.24
C CYS A 411 -21.17 -17.49 4.02
N GLY A 412 -21.59 -16.36 3.46
CA GLY A 412 -22.43 -15.35 4.13
C GLY A 412 -23.78 -15.08 3.47
N CYS A 413 -24.15 -15.78 2.40
CA CYS A 413 -25.36 -15.46 1.62
C CYS A 413 -26.70 -15.93 2.22
N SER A 414 -26.72 -16.42 3.46
CA SER A 414 -27.93 -17.05 4.02
C SER A 414 -29.02 -16.05 4.45
N THR A 415 -28.71 -14.75 4.60
CA THR A 415 -29.68 -13.76 5.07
C THR A 415 -29.43 -12.35 4.48
N GLN A 416 -30.34 -11.88 3.62
CA GLN A 416 -30.58 -10.45 3.30
C GLN A 416 -29.71 -9.67 2.27
N VAL A 417 -29.61 -10.06 1.00
CA VAL A 417 -29.19 -9.09 -0.07
C VAL A 417 -30.01 -9.22 -1.35
N VAL A 418 -30.26 -8.07 -1.98
CA VAL A 418 -30.88 -7.88 -3.30
C VAL A 418 -30.18 -8.78 -4.33
N ARG A 419 -30.96 -9.55 -5.10
CA ARG A 419 -30.45 -10.66 -5.92
C ARG A 419 -29.46 -10.24 -7.02
N ASP A 420 -29.59 -9.02 -7.54
CA ASP A 420 -28.88 -8.55 -8.74
C ASP A 420 -27.46 -8.03 -8.47
N SER A 421 -27.05 -7.84 -7.21
CA SER A 421 -25.73 -7.32 -6.84
C SER A 421 -24.75 -8.39 -6.31
N ARG A 422 -25.12 -9.68 -6.35
CA ARG A 422 -24.37 -10.78 -5.73
C ARG A 422 -23.20 -11.30 -6.59
N ASN A 423 -22.18 -10.48 -6.78
CA ASN A 423 -20.98 -10.87 -7.56
C ASN A 423 -19.70 -10.95 -6.70
N GLY A 424 -19.79 -10.55 -5.43
CA GLY A 424 -18.66 -10.58 -4.50
C GLY A 424 -17.54 -9.61 -4.85
N GLN A 425 -17.80 -8.60 -5.70
CA GLN A 425 -16.78 -7.69 -6.17
C GLN A 425 -16.09 -6.97 -5.01
N LEU A 426 -16.81 -6.68 -3.92
CA LEU A 426 -16.26 -5.96 -2.78
C LEU A 426 -15.83 -6.87 -1.63
N ASP A 427 -15.86 -8.20 -1.80
CA ASP A 427 -15.60 -9.15 -0.72
C ASP A 427 -14.11 -9.24 -0.36
N TRP A 428 -13.77 -9.14 0.92
CA TRP A 428 -12.41 -9.30 1.43
C TRP A 428 -11.78 -10.64 1.04
N THR A 429 -12.48 -11.75 1.29
CA THR A 429 -11.96 -13.10 1.06
C THR A 429 -11.65 -13.29 -0.41
N LYS A 430 -12.58 -12.90 -1.30
CA LYS A 430 -12.39 -12.97 -2.74
C LYS A 430 -11.23 -12.09 -3.19
N THR A 431 -11.20 -10.83 -2.77
CA THR A 431 -10.17 -9.87 -3.17
C THR A 431 -8.78 -10.32 -2.75
N ARG A 432 -8.62 -10.76 -1.50
CA ARG A 432 -7.35 -11.32 -1.01
C ARG A 432 -6.88 -12.49 -1.86
N LYS A 433 -7.76 -13.45 -2.13
CA LYS A 433 -7.45 -14.61 -2.98
C LYS A 433 -7.05 -14.19 -4.39
N VAL A 434 -7.85 -13.35 -5.04
CA VAL A 434 -7.58 -12.84 -6.40
C VAL A 434 -6.20 -12.17 -6.47
N GLN A 435 -5.86 -11.30 -5.51
CA GLN A 435 -4.58 -10.60 -5.54
C GLN A 435 -3.38 -11.56 -5.36
N ILE A 436 -3.43 -12.50 -4.42
CA ILE A 436 -2.38 -13.51 -4.25
C ILE A 436 -2.20 -14.36 -5.51
N LEU A 437 -3.32 -14.84 -6.09
CA LEU A 437 -3.31 -15.68 -7.27
C LEU A 437 -2.77 -14.94 -8.51
N ARG A 438 -3.16 -13.68 -8.68
CA ARG A 438 -2.61 -12.80 -9.74
C ARG A 438 -1.11 -12.61 -9.58
N ARG A 439 -0.60 -12.36 -8.37
CA ARG A 439 0.84 -12.23 -8.10
C ARG A 439 1.59 -13.52 -8.45
N ASN A 440 1.07 -14.67 -8.02
CA ASN A 440 1.64 -15.97 -8.38
C ASN A 440 1.60 -16.27 -9.88
N LYS A 441 0.59 -15.77 -10.61
CA LYS A 441 0.48 -15.90 -12.07
C LYS A 441 1.43 -14.96 -12.83
N TYR A 442 1.57 -13.71 -12.38
CA TYR A 442 2.44 -12.73 -13.03
C TYR A 442 3.92 -13.04 -12.81
N ILE A 443 4.30 -13.45 -11.60
CA ILE A 443 5.70 -13.57 -11.22
C ILE A 443 5.98 -14.86 -10.40
N PRO A 444 5.70 -16.05 -10.96
CA PRO A 444 5.74 -17.34 -10.25
C PRO A 444 7.11 -17.70 -9.66
N ASN A 445 8.18 -17.16 -10.24
CA ASN A 445 9.57 -17.38 -9.81
C ASN A 445 10.10 -16.31 -8.86
N ASN A 446 9.33 -15.25 -8.59
CA ASN A 446 9.74 -14.11 -7.78
C ASN A 446 8.81 -13.84 -6.59
N TYR A 447 7.62 -14.44 -6.54
CA TYR A 447 6.65 -14.20 -5.48
C TYR A 447 6.31 -15.44 -4.67
N ARG A 448 6.10 -15.28 -3.36
CA ARG A 448 5.48 -16.26 -2.49
C ARG A 448 4.47 -15.58 -1.57
N SER A 449 3.48 -16.32 -1.11
CA SER A 449 2.60 -15.90 -0.02
C SER A 449 2.67 -16.94 1.07
N TRP A 450 2.77 -16.57 2.33
CA TRP A 450 2.71 -17.46 3.47
C TRP A 450 1.50 -17.05 4.31
N MET A 451 0.49 -17.91 4.36
CA MET A 451 -0.83 -17.55 4.89
C MET A 451 -1.29 -18.53 5.97
N ILE A 452 -1.66 -18.02 7.15
CA ILE A 452 -2.26 -18.85 8.22
C ILE A 452 -3.77 -18.65 8.30
N SER A 453 -4.49 -19.75 8.51
CA SER A 453 -5.95 -19.77 8.63
C SER A 453 -6.39 -19.54 10.08
N THR A 454 -6.02 -18.39 10.65
CA THR A 454 -6.40 -17.96 12.02
C THR A 454 -7.10 -16.60 11.98
N THR A 455 -7.81 -16.26 13.06
CA THR A 455 -8.51 -14.98 13.20
C THR A 455 -7.66 -13.96 13.94
N ASN A 456 -7.49 -12.77 13.35
CA ASN A 456 -7.01 -11.53 13.98
C ASN A 456 -5.56 -11.56 14.50
N THR A 457 -4.64 -12.18 13.77
CA THR A 457 -3.20 -12.07 14.08
C THR A 457 -2.52 -11.20 13.03
N HIS A 458 -1.74 -10.23 13.51
CA HIS A 458 -0.98 -9.31 12.67
C HIS A 458 0.46 -9.13 13.21
N GLY A 459 1.41 -8.80 12.33
CA GLY A 459 2.81 -8.60 12.71
C GLY A 459 3.50 -9.92 13.11
N LEU A 460 3.35 -10.95 12.29
CA LEU A 460 3.79 -12.31 12.59
C LEU A 460 5.32 -12.46 12.67
N LEU A 461 6.06 -11.67 11.90
CA LEU A 461 7.52 -11.66 11.92
C LEU A 461 8.09 -10.98 13.16
N VAL A 462 7.33 -10.10 13.81
CA VAL A 462 7.73 -9.42 15.05
C VAL A 462 6.99 -9.96 16.27
N SER A 463 6.19 -11.02 16.13
CA SER A 463 5.46 -11.63 17.24
C SER A 463 6.30 -12.68 17.98
N GLN A 464 5.84 -13.10 19.17
CA GLN A 464 6.42 -14.22 19.89
C GLN A 464 6.23 -15.56 19.17
N GLU A 465 5.25 -15.64 18.28
CA GLU A 465 4.90 -16.86 17.55
C GLU A 465 5.80 -17.10 16.34
N PHE A 466 6.65 -16.14 15.96
CA PHE A 466 7.55 -16.23 14.79
C PHE A 466 8.32 -17.57 14.67
N ILE A 467 8.74 -18.14 15.80
CA ILE A 467 9.52 -19.38 15.85
C ILE A 467 8.67 -20.67 15.94
N THR A 468 7.34 -20.55 16.04
CA THR A 468 6.42 -21.69 16.20
C THR A 468 5.28 -21.71 15.18
N VAL A 469 4.89 -20.55 14.66
CA VAL A 469 3.72 -20.38 13.81
C VAL A 469 3.95 -20.97 12.43
N CYS A 470 2.93 -21.65 11.91
CA CYS A 470 2.98 -22.22 10.57
C CYS A 470 1.61 -22.45 9.92
N PRO A 471 1.58 -22.52 8.57
CA PRO A 471 0.33 -22.60 7.82
C PRO A 471 -0.15 -24.04 7.78
N LYS A 472 -1.45 -24.26 7.99
CA LYS A 472 -2.07 -25.56 7.74
C LYS A 472 -2.21 -25.75 6.24
N LEU A 473 -1.41 -26.62 5.65
CA LEU A 473 -1.44 -26.95 4.22
C LEU A 473 -2.61 -27.84 3.81
N GLY A 474 -3.62 -28.00 4.68
CA GLY A 474 -4.83 -28.69 4.29
C GLY A 474 -4.80 -30.20 4.29
N LEU A 475 -3.83 -30.77 4.99
CA LEU A 475 -3.75 -32.21 5.20
C LEU A 475 -4.35 -32.49 6.58
N GLU A 476 -5.30 -33.42 6.66
CA GLU A 476 -6.00 -33.78 7.90
C GLU A 476 -5.02 -34.21 9.03
N ASP A 477 -3.83 -34.69 8.65
CA ASP A 477 -2.72 -35.07 9.53
C ASP A 477 -1.49 -34.14 9.44
N PHE A 478 -1.67 -32.85 9.11
CA PHE A 478 -0.54 -31.93 8.92
C PHE A 478 0.20 -31.63 10.24
N VAL A 479 1.24 -32.41 10.54
CA VAL A 479 2.31 -32.02 11.47
C VAL A 479 3.20 -31.03 10.74
N CYS A 480 3.32 -29.83 11.27
CA CYS A 480 4.08 -28.76 10.67
C CYS A 480 5.56 -29.15 10.43
N PRO A 481 6.00 -29.32 9.17
CA PRO A 481 7.40 -29.60 8.91
C PRO A 481 8.23 -28.35 9.26
N GLN A 482 9.39 -28.55 9.87
CA GLN A 482 10.23 -27.44 10.37
C GLN A 482 10.49 -26.36 9.33
N GLN A 483 10.64 -26.73 8.05
CA GLN A 483 10.87 -25.79 6.94
C GLN A 483 9.71 -24.83 6.64
N TYR A 484 8.49 -25.12 7.14
CA TYR A 484 7.31 -24.28 6.97
C TYR A 484 6.99 -23.42 8.19
N VAL A 485 7.69 -23.63 9.32
CA VAL A 485 7.70 -22.70 10.45
C VAL A 485 8.18 -21.34 9.96
N LEU A 486 7.50 -20.25 10.34
CA LEU A 486 7.71 -18.93 9.76
C LEU A 486 9.17 -18.47 9.82
N GLN A 487 9.86 -18.70 10.93
CA GLN A 487 11.29 -18.38 11.08
C GLN A 487 12.17 -19.13 10.06
N ALA A 488 12.03 -20.44 9.95
CA ALA A 488 12.80 -21.26 9.02
C ALA A 488 12.45 -20.95 7.56
N TRP A 489 11.17 -20.72 7.27
CA TRP A 489 10.68 -20.34 5.94
C TRP A 489 11.24 -18.98 5.52
N THR A 490 11.20 -17.98 6.42
CA THR A 490 11.74 -16.63 6.19
C THR A 490 13.25 -16.70 5.93
N TYR A 491 13.98 -17.50 6.70
CA TYR A 491 15.40 -17.72 6.48
C TYR A 491 15.69 -18.42 5.14
N SER A 492 14.89 -19.42 4.78
CA SER A 492 14.99 -20.09 3.48
C SER A 492 14.75 -19.11 2.32
N PHE A 493 13.71 -18.28 2.43
CA PHE A 493 13.40 -17.24 1.44
C PHE A 493 14.55 -16.23 1.31
N ALA A 494 15.13 -15.78 2.43
CA ALA A 494 16.28 -14.87 2.47
C ALA A 494 17.52 -15.43 1.73
N ASN A 495 17.67 -16.76 1.68
CA ASN A 495 18.82 -17.44 1.07
C ASN A 495 18.55 -18.00 -0.34
N ALA A 496 17.29 -18.01 -0.77
CA ALA A 496 16.90 -18.67 -2.00
C ALA A 496 17.42 -17.94 -3.25
N LYS A 497 17.63 -18.69 -4.33
CA LYS A 497 18.19 -18.23 -5.60
C LYS A 497 17.15 -18.30 -6.71
N ILE A 498 17.26 -17.37 -7.65
CA ILE A 498 16.50 -17.37 -8.89
C ILE A 498 17.45 -17.77 -10.03
N MET A 499 17.00 -18.69 -10.87
CA MET A 499 17.69 -19.15 -12.07
C MET A 499 17.09 -18.46 -13.30
N TYR A 500 17.94 -18.10 -14.26
CA TYR A 500 17.56 -17.34 -15.44
C TYR A 500 17.88 -18.11 -16.72
N ASN A 501 17.11 -17.84 -17.78
CA ASN A 501 17.50 -18.23 -19.14
C ASN A 501 18.60 -17.30 -19.70
N SER A 502 19.02 -17.54 -20.94
CA SER A 502 20.01 -16.71 -21.64
C SER A 502 19.57 -15.26 -21.87
N GLU A 503 18.27 -14.98 -21.82
CA GLU A 503 17.69 -13.64 -21.99
C GLU A 503 17.56 -12.89 -20.65
N GLY A 504 17.99 -13.50 -19.53
CA GLY A 504 17.87 -12.91 -18.19
C GLY A 504 16.48 -13.05 -17.57
N SER A 505 15.59 -13.85 -18.15
CA SER A 505 14.24 -14.09 -17.63
C SER A 505 14.23 -15.22 -16.59
N PRO A 506 13.52 -15.07 -15.45
CA PRO A 506 13.44 -16.10 -14.41
C PRO A 506 12.74 -17.37 -14.91
N ILE A 507 13.41 -18.52 -14.82
CA ILE A 507 12.84 -19.82 -15.24
C ILE A 507 12.55 -20.76 -14.07
N ALA A 508 13.27 -20.62 -12.96
CA ALA A 508 13.08 -21.44 -11.78
C ALA A 508 13.64 -20.74 -10.53
N THR A 509 13.29 -21.26 -9.35
CA THR A 509 13.74 -20.73 -8.07
C THR A 509 13.94 -21.85 -7.07
N THR A 510 14.79 -21.63 -6.07
CA THR A 510 14.98 -22.53 -4.93
C THR A 510 14.06 -22.19 -3.75
N PHE A 511 13.03 -21.37 -3.95
CA PHE A 511 12.01 -21.12 -2.92
C PHE A 511 11.32 -22.44 -2.53
N LEU A 512 11.02 -22.58 -1.24
CA LEU A 512 10.12 -23.63 -0.78
C LEU A 512 8.75 -23.46 -1.45
N GLY A 513 8.12 -24.59 -1.79
CA GLY A 513 6.86 -24.61 -2.51
C GLY A 513 7.02 -24.18 -3.97
N THR A 514 7.30 -25.15 -4.85
CA THR A 514 7.53 -24.89 -6.28
C THR A 514 6.32 -25.25 -7.13
N SER A 515 5.43 -26.12 -6.66
CA SER A 515 4.17 -26.41 -7.36
C SER A 515 3.18 -25.24 -7.23
N TYR A 516 2.20 -25.18 -8.12
CA TYR A 516 1.13 -24.16 -8.03
C TYR A 516 0.38 -24.24 -6.69
N ASP A 517 0.03 -25.44 -6.25
CA ASP A 517 -0.70 -25.65 -4.99
C ASP A 517 0.11 -25.24 -3.77
N GLU A 518 1.42 -25.52 -3.78
CA GLU A 518 2.32 -25.12 -2.70
C GLU A 518 2.52 -23.59 -2.66
N ARG A 519 2.64 -22.93 -3.81
CA ARG A 519 2.76 -21.46 -3.88
C ARG A 519 1.51 -20.74 -3.38
N ASN A 520 0.35 -21.38 -3.49
CA ASN A 520 -0.93 -20.81 -3.11
C ASN A 520 -1.45 -21.32 -1.75
N PHE A 521 -0.68 -22.13 -1.01
CA PHE A 521 -0.96 -22.55 0.37
C PHE A 521 -2.40 -23.06 0.61
N GLY A 522 -2.87 -23.99 -0.24
CA GLY A 522 -4.01 -24.87 0.02
C GLY A 522 -5.26 -24.15 0.56
N TYR A 523 -5.47 -24.09 1.87
CA TYR A 523 -6.67 -23.54 2.54
C TYR A 523 -6.72 -22.02 2.69
N GLY A 524 -5.56 -21.34 2.67
CA GLY A 524 -5.52 -19.88 2.81
C GLY A 524 -5.96 -19.15 1.55
N THR A 525 -5.72 -19.75 0.37
CA THR A 525 -5.93 -19.08 -0.91
C THR A 525 -6.79 -19.88 -1.89
N CYS A 526 -6.49 -21.17 -2.13
CA CYS A 526 -7.17 -21.95 -3.19
C CYS A 526 -8.36 -22.79 -2.71
N LEU A 527 -8.38 -23.23 -1.45
CA LEU A 527 -9.37 -24.11 -0.84
C LEU A 527 -10.20 -23.33 0.21
N GLY A 528 -11.35 -23.87 0.63
CA GLY A 528 -12.26 -23.26 1.61
C GLY A 528 -13.43 -22.48 1.00
N CYS A 529 -13.89 -21.43 1.68
CA CYS A 529 -14.94 -20.53 1.15
C CYS A 529 -14.51 -19.97 -0.22
N LEU A 530 -15.37 -20.01 -1.25
CA LEU A 530 -14.99 -19.69 -2.64
C LEU A 530 -13.95 -20.66 -3.24
N SER A 531 -13.96 -21.96 -2.90
CA SER A 531 -12.95 -22.93 -3.40
C SER A 531 -12.78 -22.83 -4.93
N GLY A 532 -11.56 -22.47 -5.35
CA GLY A 532 -11.23 -22.01 -6.70
C GLY A 532 -11.76 -20.62 -7.03
N VAL A 533 -10.90 -19.59 -7.07
CA VAL A 533 -11.24 -18.38 -7.83
C VAL A 533 -11.33 -18.79 -9.29
N LEU A 534 -12.48 -18.56 -9.94
CA LEU A 534 -12.66 -18.94 -11.34
C LEU A 534 -11.55 -18.34 -12.22
N GLY A 535 -11.00 -19.15 -13.12
CA GLY A 535 -9.88 -18.74 -13.97
C GLY A 535 -8.51 -18.82 -13.31
N SER A 536 -8.41 -19.35 -12.08
CA SER A 536 -7.12 -19.46 -11.39
C SER A 536 -6.30 -20.68 -11.81
N GLY A 537 -6.92 -21.76 -12.29
CA GLY A 537 -6.21 -22.89 -12.88
C GLY A 537 -5.41 -22.50 -14.14
N GLU A 538 -4.39 -23.28 -14.45
CA GLU A 538 -3.45 -23.00 -15.55
C GLU A 538 -4.14 -22.89 -16.92
N TYR A 539 -5.18 -23.69 -17.13
CA TYR A 539 -5.95 -23.74 -18.38
C TYR A 539 -7.42 -23.33 -18.19
N ASP A 540 -7.76 -22.75 -17.04
CA ASP A 540 -9.12 -22.32 -16.75
C ASP A 540 -9.47 -21.08 -17.58
N GLU A 541 -10.67 -21.09 -18.12
CA GLU A 541 -11.24 -19.90 -18.74
C GLU A 541 -11.58 -18.85 -17.67
N LEU A 542 -11.12 -17.62 -17.93
CA LEU A 542 -11.08 -16.50 -17.01
C LEU A 542 -12.42 -15.75 -16.92
N CYS A 543 -13.20 -15.79 -18.00
CA CYS A 543 -14.45 -15.03 -18.14
C CYS A 543 -15.69 -15.86 -17.82
N ASN A 544 -15.58 -16.64 -16.74
CA ASN A 544 -16.61 -17.54 -16.26
C ASN A 544 -17.30 -17.06 -14.99
N VAL A 545 -18.53 -17.51 -14.80
CA VAL A 545 -19.36 -17.34 -13.60
C VAL A 545 -20.06 -18.65 -13.26
N THR A 546 -20.24 -18.92 -11.98
CA THR A 546 -21.04 -20.06 -11.50
C THR A 546 -22.51 -19.65 -11.39
N ILE A 547 -23.41 -20.46 -11.97
CA ILE A 547 -24.86 -20.34 -11.78
C ILE A 547 -25.30 -21.10 -10.53
N TYR A 548 -26.27 -20.56 -9.79
CA TYR A 548 -26.87 -21.18 -8.61
C TYR A 548 -28.37 -21.41 -8.78
N ASP A 549 -28.99 -22.09 -7.81
CA ASP A 549 -30.39 -22.55 -7.86
C ASP A 549 -31.42 -21.45 -8.14
N ASP A 550 -31.09 -20.21 -7.79
CA ASP A 550 -31.95 -19.03 -7.95
C ASP A 550 -31.52 -18.09 -9.09
N ASP A 551 -30.48 -18.45 -9.86
CA ASP A 551 -30.03 -17.71 -11.03
C ASP A 551 -30.70 -18.23 -12.32
N THR A 552 -31.02 -17.30 -13.21
CA THR A 552 -31.48 -17.56 -14.58
C THR A 552 -30.54 -16.89 -15.57
N LEU A 553 -30.59 -17.28 -16.86
CA LEU A 553 -29.82 -16.57 -17.90
C LEU A 553 -30.12 -15.06 -17.92
N ARG A 554 -31.34 -14.65 -17.54
CA ARG A 554 -31.73 -13.23 -17.46
C ARG A 554 -31.07 -12.52 -16.30
N THR A 555 -31.08 -13.10 -15.09
CA THR A 555 -30.45 -12.46 -13.92
C THR A 555 -28.94 -12.36 -14.09
N VAL A 556 -28.31 -13.40 -14.66
CA VAL A 556 -26.87 -13.38 -15.00
C VAL A 556 -26.59 -12.35 -16.08
N ALA A 557 -27.37 -12.30 -17.16
CA ALA A 557 -27.17 -11.31 -18.21
C ALA A 557 -27.30 -9.87 -17.68
N THR A 558 -28.32 -9.56 -16.87
CA THR A 558 -28.50 -8.23 -16.25
C THR A 558 -27.30 -7.85 -15.38
N ARG A 559 -26.76 -8.79 -14.58
CA ARG A 559 -25.58 -8.57 -13.72
C ARG A 559 -24.36 -8.09 -14.51
N TYR A 560 -24.19 -8.58 -15.72
CA TYR A 560 -23.08 -8.23 -16.61
C TYR A 560 -23.48 -7.25 -17.72
N ASN A 561 -24.57 -6.50 -17.54
CA ASN A 561 -25.06 -5.52 -18.52
C ASN A 561 -25.17 -6.09 -19.95
N SER A 562 -25.57 -7.35 -20.02
CA SER A 562 -25.72 -8.16 -21.23
C SER A 562 -27.19 -8.51 -21.44
N ASN A 563 -27.47 -9.29 -22.47
CA ASN A 563 -28.79 -9.87 -22.70
C ASN A 563 -28.71 -11.41 -22.72
N TRP A 564 -29.82 -12.05 -22.36
CA TRP A 564 -29.87 -13.50 -22.23
C TRP A 564 -29.59 -14.23 -23.55
N VAL A 565 -29.84 -13.61 -24.72
CA VAL A 565 -29.53 -14.20 -26.04
C VAL A 565 -28.03 -14.22 -26.30
N SER A 566 -27.32 -13.13 -25.97
CA SER A 566 -25.85 -13.08 -26.05
C SER A 566 -25.21 -14.11 -25.11
N LEU A 567 -25.71 -14.20 -23.87
CA LEU A 567 -25.22 -15.19 -22.90
C LEU A 567 -25.50 -16.62 -23.37
N TRP A 568 -26.68 -16.87 -23.93
CA TRP A 568 -27.06 -18.16 -24.52
C TRP A 568 -26.17 -18.53 -25.71
N ALA A 569 -25.95 -17.60 -26.64
CA ALA A 569 -25.10 -17.80 -27.81
C ALA A 569 -23.63 -18.08 -27.43
N LEU A 570 -23.13 -17.45 -26.37
CA LEU A 570 -21.77 -17.65 -25.86
C LEU A 570 -21.53 -19.06 -25.29
N ASN A 571 -22.59 -19.75 -24.83
CA ASN A 571 -22.51 -21.03 -24.13
C ASN A 571 -23.12 -22.22 -24.91
N GLY A 572 -23.73 -21.99 -26.08
CA GLY A 572 -24.01 -23.03 -27.08
C GLY A 572 -25.07 -24.11 -26.75
N GLY A 573 -26.14 -23.80 -26.00
CA GLY A 573 -27.14 -24.80 -25.55
C GLY A 573 -28.56 -24.66 -26.14
N GLU A 574 -29.36 -25.73 -26.18
CA GLU A 574 -30.66 -25.79 -26.90
C GLU A 574 -31.92 -25.40 -26.07
N THR A 575 -31.79 -25.09 -24.76
CA THR A 575 -32.95 -24.74 -23.89
C THR A 575 -32.58 -23.69 -22.83
N PRO A 576 -33.00 -22.41 -22.99
CA PRO A 576 -32.69 -21.32 -22.04
C PRO A 576 -33.36 -21.45 -20.67
N ASP A 577 -34.27 -22.41 -20.50
CA ASP A 577 -35.17 -22.58 -19.35
C ASP A 577 -34.84 -23.81 -18.46
N GLU A 578 -33.74 -24.53 -18.72
CA GLU A 578 -33.28 -25.62 -17.85
C GLU A 578 -32.59 -25.11 -16.57
N GLN A 579 -32.65 -25.90 -15.50
CA GLN A 579 -32.01 -25.56 -14.22
C GLN A 579 -30.48 -25.71 -14.36
N LEU A 580 -29.78 -24.57 -14.40
CA LEU A 580 -28.34 -24.49 -14.65
C LEU A 580 -27.48 -24.45 -13.37
N SER A 581 -28.07 -24.76 -12.21
CA SER A 581 -27.38 -24.67 -10.92
C SER A 581 -26.10 -25.51 -10.86
N GLY A 582 -25.06 -24.92 -10.30
CA GLY A 582 -23.71 -25.49 -10.21
C GLY A 582 -22.92 -25.47 -11.53
N ARG A 583 -23.51 -25.05 -12.66
CA ARG A 583 -22.80 -24.97 -13.94
C ARG A 583 -21.94 -23.71 -14.03
N LEU A 584 -20.81 -23.85 -14.71
CA LEU A 584 -20.02 -22.72 -15.18
C LEU A 584 -20.63 -22.19 -16.49
N LEU A 585 -20.87 -20.89 -16.55
CA LEU A 585 -21.18 -20.18 -17.77
C LEU A 585 -20.11 -19.14 -18.07
N ARG A 586 -19.78 -19.01 -19.33
CA ARG A 586 -19.08 -17.84 -19.86
C ARG A 586 -20.00 -16.64 -19.77
N PHE A 587 -19.58 -15.56 -19.12
CA PHE A 587 -20.35 -14.31 -19.10
C PHE A 587 -19.84 -13.29 -20.13
N ALA A 588 -18.61 -13.46 -20.60
CA ALA A 588 -17.92 -12.58 -21.53
C ALA A 588 -16.94 -13.37 -22.41
N HIS A 589 -16.48 -12.76 -23.49
CA HIS A 589 -15.38 -13.31 -24.29
C HIS A 589 -14.02 -12.94 -23.68
N GLU A 590 -13.08 -13.88 -23.71
CA GLU A 590 -11.67 -13.58 -23.48
C GLU A 590 -11.10 -12.86 -24.69
N TYR A 591 -10.63 -11.65 -24.47
CA TYR A 591 -9.91 -10.87 -25.46
C TYR A 591 -8.47 -10.69 -25.02
N ARG A 592 -7.51 -11.04 -25.87
CA ARG A 592 -6.09 -10.90 -25.58
C ARG A 592 -5.58 -9.62 -26.23
N MET A 593 -5.08 -8.70 -25.41
CA MET A 593 -4.54 -7.41 -25.85
C MET A 593 -3.42 -7.61 -26.87
N GLU A 594 -3.53 -6.93 -28.01
CA GLU A 594 -2.50 -6.95 -29.06
C GLU A 594 -1.39 -5.91 -28.80
N PRO A 595 -0.14 -6.15 -29.28
CA PRO A 595 0.91 -5.15 -29.17
C PRO A 595 0.53 -3.81 -29.80
N GLY A 596 0.58 -2.74 -28.99
CA GLY A 596 0.37 -1.36 -29.45
C GLY A 596 -1.08 -0.89 -29.49
N GLU A 597 -2.06 -1.72 -29.12
CA GLU A 597 -3.45 -1.26 -29.00
C GLU A 597 -3.76 -0.68 -27.62
N SER A 598 -4.71 0.25 -27.57
CA SER A 598 -5.24 0.78 -26.33
C SER A 598 -6.56 0.11 -25.93
N ILE A 599 -6.87 0.12 -24.63
CA ILE A 599 -8.17 -0.34 -24.13
C ILE A 599 -9.34 0.47 -24.70
N ASP A 600 -9.13 1.75 -25.04
CA ASP A 600 -10.11 2.61 -25.68
C ASP A 600 -10.45 2.11 -27.09
N ASP A 601 -9.44 1.71 -27.86
CA ASP A 601 -9.63 1.13 -29.20
C ASP A 601 -10.39 -0.19 -29.12
N VAL A 602 -10.03 -1.03 -28.15
CA VAL A 602 -10.71 -2.30 -27.86
C VAL A 602 -12.16 -2.04 -27.48
N ALA A 603 -12.41 -1.18 -26.50
CA ALA A 603 -13.76 -0.86 -26.03
C ALA A 603 -14.64 -0.35 -27.18
N LYS A 604 -14.11 0.57 -27.98
CA LYS A 604 -14.77 1.10 -29.18
C LYS A 604 -15.10 0.00 -30.19
N ARG A 605 -14.15 -0.89 -30.49
CA ARG A 605 -14.34 -2.02 -31.44
C ARG A 605 -15.52 -2.90 -31.01
N PHE A 606 -15.66 -3.15 -29.71
CA PHE A 606 -16.72 -4.00 -29.15
C PHE A 606 -18.01 -3.25 -28.77
N GLY A 607 -18.12 -1.95 -29.06
CA GLY A 607 -19.31 -1.15 -28.78
C GLY A 607 -19.54 -0.90 -27.28
N VAL A 608 -18.49 -0.99 -26.47
CA VAL A 608 -18.54 -0.82 -25.01
C VAL A 608 -17.72 0.38 -24.58
N THR A 609 -17.84 0.76 -23.31
CA THR A 609 -17.04 1.82 -22.71
C THR A 609 -15.93 1.23 -21.83
N VAL A 610 -14.80 1.95 -21.67
CA VAL A 610 -13.71 1.53 -20.77
C VAL A 610 -14.20 1.27 -19.33
N PRO A 611 -15.06 2.10 -18.72
CA PRO A 611 -15.63 1.81 -17.41
C PRO A 611 -16.40 0.49 -17.33
N GLU A 612 -17.13 0.10 -18.38
CA GLU A 612 -17.82 -1.19 -18.43
C GLU A 612 -16.83 -2.35 -18.49
N VAL A 613 -15.75 -2.22 -19.27
CA VAL A 613 -14.67 -3.21 -19.32
C VAL A 613 -14.00 -3.36 -17.95
N VAL A 614 -13.67 -2.25 -17.28
CA VAL A 614 -13.10 -2.26 -15.92
C VAL A 614 -14.07 -2.95 -14.96
N TYR A 615 -15.36 -2.61 -14.99
CA TYR A 615 -16.38 -3.22 -14.14
C TYR A 615 -16.48 -4.74 -14.32
N HIS A 616 -16.46 -5.24 -15.55
CA HIS A 616 -16.56 -6.68 -15.84
C HIS A 616 -15.31 -7.47 -15.47
N ASN A 617 -14.17 -6.80 -15.34
CA ASN A 617 -12.91 -7.44 -14.95
C ASN A 617 -12.61 -7.25 -13.45
N TYR A 618 -13.32 -6.38 -12.75
CA TYR A 618 -13.05 -6.07 -11.35
C TYR A 618 -13.18 -7.31 -10.43
N ASN A 619 -12.20 -7.46 -9.53
CA ASN A 619 -12.06 -8.59 -8.61
C ASN A 619 -12.17 -10.00 -9.27
N LEU A 620 -11.53 -10.15 -10.44
CA LEU A 620 -11.32 -11.42 -11.14
C LEU A 620 -9.82 -11.65 -11.40
N MET A 621 -9.43 -12.81 -11.93
CA MET A 621 -8.05 -13.04 -12.37
C MET A 621 -7.58 -12.05 -13.46
N THR A 622 -8.53 -11.46 -14.20
CA THR A 622 -8.32 -10.40 -15.20
C THR A 622 -8.41 -8.98 -14.61
N HIS A 623 -8.38 -8.82 -13.28
CA HIS A 623 -8.57 -7.53 -12.62
C HIS A 623 -7.82 -6.37 -13.27
N ILE A 624 -8.58 -5.33 -13.61
CA ILE A 624 -8.09 -4.08 -14.18
C ILE A 624 -8.26 -3.00 -13.13
N ASP A 625 -7.14 -2.51 -12.60
CA ASP A 625 -7.15 -1.35 -11.74
C ASP A 625 -6.91 -0.08 -12.58
N ASN A 626 -5.84 -0.08 -13.39
CA ASN A 626 -5.55 0.98 -14.36
C ASN A 626 -5.73 0.46 -15.80
N PRO A 627 -6.75 0.90 -16.54
CA PRO A 627 -6.99 0.43 -17.91
C PRO A 627 -5.92 0.93 -18.91
N VAL A 628 -5.16 1.97 -18.56
CA VAL A 628 -4.09 2.53 -19.42
C VAL A 628 -2.83 1.65 -19.42
N ASN A 629 -2.60 0.87 -18.37
CA ASN A 629 -1.35 0.10 -18.16
C ASN A 629 -1.49 -1.39 -18.54
N LEU A 630 -2.48 -1.74 -19.36
CA LEU A 630 -2.62 -3.10 -19.89
C LEU A 630 -1.49 -3.41 -20.86
N LEU A 631 -0.87 -4.58 -20.72
CA LEU A 631 0.22 -5.03 -21.57
C LEU A 631 -0.27 -5.97 -22.66
N ALA A 632 0.48 -6.05 -23.75
CA ALA A 632 0.27 -7.06 -24.77
C ALA A 632 0.26 -8.47 -24.15
N GLY A 633 -0.72 -9.28 -24.54
CA GLY A 633 -0.94 -10.60 -23.99
C GLY A 633 -1.83 -10.65 -22.75
N ASP A 634 -2.16 -9.51 -22.12
CA ASP A 634 -3.15 -9.46 -21.04
C ASP A 634 -4.53 -9.89 -21.57
N VAL A 635 -5.26 -10.65 -20.76
CA VAL A 635 -6.60 -11.12 -21.11
C VAL A 635 -7.63 -10.25 -20.39
N VAL A 636 -8.61 -9.79 -21.15
CA VAL A 636 -9.70 -8.92 -20.71
C VAL A 636 -11.03 -9.60 -21.05
N CYS A 637 -11.93 -9.64 -20.08
CA CYS A 637 -13.30 -10.10 -20.27
C CYS A 637 -14.14 -9.00 -20.91
N ILE A 638 -14.64 -9.24 -22.12
CA ILE A 638 -15.44 -8.28 -22.89
C ILE A 638 -16.86 -8.80 -23.11
N VAL A 639 -17.83 -8.02 -22.65
CA VAL A 639 -19.26 -8.22 -22.94
C VAL A 639 -19.64 -7.30 -24.11
N SER A 640 -19.50 -7.80 -25.35
CA SER A 640 -19.70 -6.97 -26.55
C SER A 640 -21.14 -6.47 -26.71
N ARG A 641 -21.31 -5.22 -27.18
CA ARG A 641 -22.58 -4.71 -27.69
C ARG A 641 -22.57 -4.69 -29.21
N VAL A 642 -23.00 -5.79 -29.81
CA VAL A 642 -22.94 -6.00 -31.26
C VAL A 642 -23.64 -4.88 -32.07
N ALA A 643 -24.69 -4.26 -31.53
CA ALA A 643 -25.39 -3.15 -32.17
C ALA A 643 -24.53 -1.89 -32.34
N ASP A 644 -23.59 -1.68 -31.42
CA ASP A 644 -22.71 -0.50 -31.36
C ASP A 644 -21.27 -0.83 -31.78
N ALA A 645 -20.98 -2.10 -32.06
CA ALA A 645 -19.66 -2.59 -32.44
C ALA A 645 -19.26 -2.13 -33.85
N VAL A 646 -17.97 -1.87 -34.04
CA VAL A 646 -17.41 -1.38 -35.30
C VAL A 646 -16.26 -2.27 -35.78
N ASP A 647 -16.07 -2.33 -37.10
CA ASP A 647 -14.90 -2.99 -37.69
C ASP A 647 -13.62 -2.18 -37.46
N ALA A 648 -12.48 -2.71 -37.92
CA ALA A 648 -11.19 -2.03 -37.81
C ALA A 648 -11.14 -0.66 -38.52
N GLY A 649 -12.01 -0.44 -39.52
CA GLY A 649 -12.17 0.84 -40.22
C GLY A 649 -13.16 1.80 -39.53
N GLY A 650 -13.76 1.41 -38.41
CA GLY A 650 -14.77 2.20 -37.69
C GLY A 650 -16.18 2.12 -38.28
N SER A 651 -16.42 1.22 -39.24
CA SER A 651 -17.75 1.01 -39.81
C SER A 651 -18.60 0.14 -38.89
N PRO A 652 -19.89 0.46 -38.65
CA PRO A 652 -20.76 -0.38 -37.83
C PRO A 652 -20.84 -1.81 -38.38
N ILE A 653 -20.62 -2.80 -37.51
CA ILE A 653 -20.74 -4.23 -37.86
C ILE A 653 -22.20 -4.57 -38.16
N CYS A 654 -23.12 -3.98 -37.40
CA CYS A 654 -24.55 -4.07 -37.63
C CYS A 654 -25.07 -2.74 -38.18
N MET A 655 -25.50 -2.73 -39.44
CA MET A 655 -26.16 -1.55 -40.00
C MET A 655 -27.48 -1.29 -39.28
N PRO A 656 -27.74 -0.08 -38.76
CA PRO A 656 -29.04 0.24 -38.20
C PRO A 656 -30.11 0.02 -39.27
N ARG A 657 -31.18 -0.70 -38.92
CA ARG A 657 -32.31 -0.89 -39.83
C ARG A 657 -32.81 0.48 -40.27
N ILE A 658 -32.63 0.82 -41.55
CA ILE A 658 -33.29 1.96 -42.17
C ILE A 658 -34.79 1.70 -42.00
N ARG A 659 -35.45 2.45 -41.10
CA ARG A 659 -36.91 2.44 -41.02
C ARG A 659 -37.40 2.94 -42.38
N ARG A 660 -37.91 2.03 -43.20
CA ARG A 660 -38.65 2.35 -44.42
C ARG A 660 -40.06 2.78 -44.06
#